data_AF-A0A1H3XH49-F1
#
_entry.id   AF-A0A1H3XH49-F1
#
_cell.length_a   1.000
_cell.length_b   1.000
_cell.length_c   1.000
_cell.angle_alpha   90.00
_cell.angle_beta   90.00
_cell.angle_gamma   90.00
#
_symmetry.space_group_name_H-M   'P 1'
#
loop_
_entity.id
_entity.type
_entity.pdbx_description
1 polymer ?
#
loop_
_entity_poly.entity_id
_entity_poly.type
_entity_poly.pdbx_seq_one_letter_code
_entity_poly.pdbx_strand_id
1 'polypeptide(L)'
;MYSRLVPALRGATPTPLRTVAAALSALPFALCTAFATAATEKGQLEDLFFGAAMFEAYQENYFDAIVGLDTELNQYRRLDEPELDPFTAHFGQAEFSVGDLELSYRMHREAGRAIEAVLKGNVPRPVRNEAAYRLAKIHYHKQQPRNALHALEMIEGRVPERVRADEQFLRARVYMELGRFEEAVELLRDLKGEASLDGFVEYNLGIAQLKAGQEERGLLELTALGKQRSSDAAKQALYDKTNLLLGSYLMETDQLGLARPYFDRVNLEGPFSNRALLGAGWVEAKAGRYDRALVPWKLLQERKSTNSSVQEAMLAVPYAYGKLDVHSTAAINYGRALDAFGNEIDTLTASIKSIREGNFLEALRRKEATQVKNWVVALRKLPDAPETHYLLDLMASNDYQEFLRNYRDLNDLFERNEEWLGSLTAYEDIIELRRAYYEPLLPGLDKKFRELDARIKLRIEQRDKFASRIEQMLVTRRPEYLAKAEEQQLRLQLRRLHLLMSQNPGGFTRETRQRLARLEGVLSWRLSTEYDQRLTEAYKHLQELNEEIEQLQTVYQAYVRSRQAATHSYTGYNDTITRLRAQIQNTQGRLEALMARQGNMLETLAINELDRRRAQLESYQIKARFALADSYDRANELQEQRVDQMKIEQHRANQPEPLPQDNPPELEEPSDEGGEQ
;
A
#
# COMPACT_ATOMS: atom_id res chain seq x y z
N MET A 1 -9.48 -16.80 48.96
CA MET A 1 -10.24 -17.07 50.20
C MET A 1 -11.18 -15.90 50.43
N TYR A 2 -12.49 -16.18 50.44
CA TYR A 2 -13.63 -15.47 51.07
C TYR A 2 -13.58 -13.92 51.19
N SER A 3 -14.58 -13.11 50.82
CA SER A 3 -16.01 -13.36 50.68
C SER A 3 -16.68 -12.21 49.91
N ARG A 4 -17.78 -12.57 49.25
CA ARG A 4 -18.85 -11.74 48.70
C ARG A 4 -19.50 -10.83 49.75
N LEU A 5 -20.10 -9.72 49.30
CA LEU A 5 -21.44 -9.30 49.74
C LEU A 5 -22.12 -8.46 48.63
N VAL A 6 -23.34 -8.86 48.30
CA VAL A 6 -24.37 -8.32 47.38
C VAL A 6 -25.69 -8.57 48.16
N PRO A 7 -26.87 -8.03 47.80
CA PRO A 7 -27.36 -6.67 47.54
C PRO A 7 -28.60 -6.34 48.43
N ALA A 8 -29.27 -5.20 48.21
CA ALA A 8 -30.71 -4.99 48.52
C ALA A 8 -31.15 -3.65 47.90
N LEU A 9 -32.38 -3.39 47.45
CA LEU A 9 -33.57 -4.11 46.98
C LEU A 9 -34.65 -3.02 46.77
N ARG A 10 -35.57 -3.25 45.81
CA ARG A 10 -36.94 -2.68 45.68
C ARG A 10 -37.04 -1.23 45.19
N GLY A 11 -37.82 -0.94 44.14
CA GLY A 11 -39.28 -1.11 43.98
C GLY A 11 -39.90 0.28 44.16
N ALA A 12 -40.91 0.79 43.45
CA ALA A 12 -41.96 0.23 42.61
C ALA A 12 -42.54 1.38 41.74
N THR A 13 -43.18 1.04 40.63
CA THR A 13 -44.07 1.92 39.85
C THR A 13 -45.44 2.07 40.51
N PRO A 14 -46.20 3.15 40.22
CA PRO A 14 -47.38 2.96 39.36
C PRO A 14 -47.74 4.13 38.39
N THR A 15 -48.13 3.74 37.18
CA THR A 15 -49.15 4.20 36.18
C THR A 15 -50.05 5.45 36.43
N PRO A 16 -50.90 5.90 35.46
CA PRO A 16 -50.60 6.63 34.21
C PRO A 16 -51.55 7.85 34.00
N LEU A 17 -51.23 8.81 33.11
CA LEU A 17 -52.27 9.65 32.47
C LEU A 17 -51.72 10.36 31.22
N ARG A 18 -52.48 10.20 30.12
CA ARG A 18 -52.31 10.80 28.80
C ARG A 18 -52.78 12.25 28.79
N THR A 19 -52.01 13.15 28.16
CA THR A 19 -52.45 14.27 27.28
C THR A 19 -51.18 14.88 26.67
N VAL A 20 -50.80 14.53 25.43
CA VAL A 20 -51.04 15.32 24.20
C VAL A 20 -50.66 16.80 24.33
N ALA A 21 -49.43 17.14 23.95
CA ALA A 21 -49.07 18.37 23.27
C ALA A 21 -47.76 18.14 22.49
N ALA A 22 -47.87 18.11 21.17
CA ALA A 22 -46.75 18.05 20.25
C ALA A 22 -46.04 19.41 20.21
N ALA A 23 -44.70 19.42 20.18
CA ALA A 23 -43.93 19.83 19.00
C ALA A 23 -42.44 20.02 19.33
N LEU A 24 -41.60 19.53 18.41
CA LEU A 24 -40.21 19.94 18.13
C LEU A 24 -39.12 19.60 19.17
N SER A 25 -38.65 18.36 19.15
CA SER A 25 -37.23 18.02 19.36
C SER A 25 -36.96 16.52 19.09
N ALA A 26 -36.64 16.18 17.84
CA ALA A 26 -35.90 14.98 17.46
C ALA A 26 -35.13 15.34 16.16
N LEU A 27 -33.90 15.84 16.27
CA LEU A 27 -32.66 15.06 16.19
C LEU A 27 -32.64 14.11 14.96
N PRO A 28 -31.90 14.48 13.89
CA PRO A 28 -31.80 13.66 12.69
C PRO A 28 -30.77 12.56 12.94
N PHE A 29 -31.23 11.34 13.17
CA PHE A 29 -30.41 10.13 13.09
C PHE A 29 -31.08 9.15 12.14
N ALA A 30 -31.23 9.56 10.88
CA ALA A 30 -31.76 8.73 9.81
C ALA A 30 -31.28 9.26 8.45
N LEU A 31 -29.97 9.24 8.21
CA LEU A 31 -29.37 9.41 6.88
C LEU A 31 -27.88 9.01 6.94
N CYS A 32 -27.60 7.72 7.19
CA CYS A 32 -26.28 7.14 6.96
C CYS A 32 -26.34 5.60 6.79
N THR A 33 -27.31 5.12 6.04
CA THR A 33 -27.31 3.74 5.50
C THR A 33 -27.76 3.76 4.05
N ALA A 34 -26.97 4.45 3.23
CA ALA A 34 -26.95 4.23 1.80
C ALA A 34 -25.48 4.10 1.37
N PHE A 35 -24.73 3.24 2.08
CA PHE A 35 -23.64 2.54 1.40
C PHE A 35 -24.32 1.64 0.38
N ALA A 36 -24.13 2.00 -0.88
CA ALA A 36 -24.46 1.18 -2.02
C ALA A 36 -24.07 -0.26 -1.72
N THR A 37 -25.06 -1.14 -1.62
CA THR A 37 -24.88 -2.55 -1.91
C THR A 37 -24.56 -2.65 -3.39
N ALA A 38 -23.32 -2.30 -3.76
CA ALA A 38 -22.67 -3.01 -4.84
C ALA A 38 -22.63 -4.45 -4.34
N ALA A 39 -23.49 -5.29 -4.90
CA ALA A 39 -23.34 -6.73 -4.79
C ALA A 39 -22.00 -7.05 -5.46
N THR A 40 -20.91 -6.93 -4.73
CA THR A 40 -19.75 -7.76 -4.98
C THR A 40 -20.29 -9.17 -4.90
N GLU A 41 -20.20 -9.92 -6.00
CA GLU A 41 -20.28 -11.36 -5.93
C GLU A 41 -19.40 -11.78 -4.76
N LYS A 42 -20.02 -12.24 -3.66
CA LYS A 42 -19.28 -12.93 -2.60
C LYS A 42 -18.82 -14.22 -3.25
N GLY A 43 -17.70 -14.17 -3.97
CA GLY A 43 -17.00 -15.35 -4.42
C GLY A 43 -16.86 -16.27 -3.21
N GLN A 44 -17.19 -17.54 -3.38
CA GLN A 44 -16.93 -18.53 -2.35
C GLN A 44 -15.45 -18.42 -1.97
N LEU A 45 -15.16 -18.30 -0.67
CA LEU A 45 -13.78 -18.34 -0.19
C LEU A 45 -13.30 -19.79 -0.33
N GLU A 46 -12.75 -20.11 -1.50
CA GLU A 46 -12.27 -21.46 -1.84
C GLU A 46 -10.96 -21.79 -1.09
N ASP A 47 -10.09 -20.79 -0.88
CA ASP A 47 -8.88 -20.92 -0.06
C ASP A 47 -8.67 -19.71 0.87
N LEU A 48 -8.27 -20.00 2.12
CA LEU A 48 -8.05 -18.98 3.14
C LEU A 48 -6.74 -18.22 2.95
N PHE A 49 -5.65 -18.91 2.58
CA PHE A 49 -4.32 -18.31 2.51
C PHE A 49 -4.17 -17.40 1.30
N PHE A 50 -4.70 -17.81 0.15
CA PHE A 50 -4.86 -16.96 -1.02
C PHE A 50 -5.72 -15.73 -0.69
N GLY A 51 -6.86 -15.93 -0.02
CA GLY A 51 -7.73 -14.83 0.43
C GLY A 51 -7.01 -13.84 1.36
N ALA A 52 -6.21 -14.34 2.30
CA ALA A 52 -5.42 -13.51 3.21
C ALA A 52 -4.34 -12.69 2.46
N ALA A 53 -3.63 -13.31 1.53
CA ALA A 53 -2.64 -12.59 0.72
C ALA A 53 -3.29 -11.52 -0.16
N MET A 54 -4.46 -11.79 -0.75
CA MET A 54 -5.22 -10.78 -1.50
C MET A 54 -5.73 -9.67 -0.59
N PHE A 55 -6.13 -9.98 0.65
CA PHE A 55 -6.52 -8.97 1.64
C PHE A 55 -5.37 -8.02 1.97
N GLU A 56 -4.15 -8.53 2.17
CA GLU A 56 -2.96 -7.68 2.35
C GLU A 56 -2.67 -6.83 1.11
N ALA A 57 -2.81 -7.40 -0.10
CA ALA A 57 -2.65 -6.66 -1.34
C ALA A 57 -3.66 -5.51 -1.48
N TYR A 58 -4.93 -5.71 -1.10
CA TYR A 58 -5.94 -4.65 -1.11
C TYR A 58 -5.68 -3.54 -0.09
N GLN A 59 -4.92 -3.83 0.97
CA GLN A 59 -4.45 -2.82 1.92
C GLN A 59 -3.15 -2.13 1.48
N GLU A 60 -2.65 -2.44 0.28
CA GLU A 60 -1.37 -1.96 -0.25
C GLU A 60 -0.13 -2.51 0.50
N ASN A 61 -0.29 -3.55 1.32
CA ASN A 61 0.79 -4.27 1.99
C ASN A 61 1.42 -5.30 1.04
N TYR A 62 1.96 -4.81 -0.09
CA TYR A 62 2.39 -5.67 -1.19
C TYR A 62 3.48 -6.67 -0.79
N PHE A 63 4.42 -6.28 0.08
CA PHE A 63 5.48 -7.18 0.53
C PHE A 63 4.91 -8.41 1.27
N ASP A 64 4.00 -8.20 2.21
CA ASP A 64 3.38 -9.28 2.99
C ASP A 64 2.51 -10.18 2.09
N ALA A 65 1.80 -9.59 1.13
CA ALA A 65 1.06 -10.33 0.11
C ALA A 65 1.98 -11.21 -0.77
N ILE A 66 3.12 -10.68 -1.23
CA ILE A 66 4.11 -11.44 -2.01
C ILE A 66 4.66 -12.59 -1.17
N VAL A 67 5.13 -12.31 0.05
CA VAL A 67 5.69 -13.34 0.95
C VAL A 67 4.67 -14.43 1.24
N GLY A 68 3.41 -14.05 1.50
CA GLY A 68 2.31 -15.00 1.71
C GLY A 68 2.11 -15.91 0.50
N LEU A 69 1.91 -15.35 -0.69
CA LEU A 69 1.72 -16.14 -1.91
C LEU A 69 2.93 -16.99 -2.28
N ASP A 70 4.15 -16.46 -2.18
CA ASP A 70 5.37 -17.22 -2.46
C ASP A 70 5.53 -18.39 -1.49
N THR A 71 5.11 -18.21 -0.24
CA THR A 71 5.12 -19.27 0.76
C THR A 71 4.13 -20.37 0.39
N GLU A 72 2.90 -20.03 0.02
CA GLU A 72 1.88 -21.00 -0.43
C GLU A 72 2.29 -21.70 -1.73
N LEU A 73 2.77 -20.97 -2.74
CA LEU A 73 3.26 -21.54 -3.99
C LEU A 73 4.42 -22.52 -3.77
N ASN A 74 5.34 -22.20 -2.87
CA ASN A 74 6.46 -23.09 -2.54
C ASN A 74 6.01 -24.33 -1.77
N GLN A 75 5.00 -24.22 -0.90
CA GLN A 75 4.42 -25.37 -0.21
C GLN A 75 3.65 -26.27 -1.18
N TYR A 76 2.77 -25.68 -1.99
CA TYR A 76 1.95 -26.38 -2.97
C TYR A 76 2.80 -27.21 -3.96
N ARG A 77 3.90 -26.64 -4.46
CA ARG A 77 4.83 -27.35 -5.38
C ARG A 77 5.55 -28.55 -4.75
N ARG A 78 5.54 -28.68 -3.42
CA ARG A 78 6.17 -29.80 -2.69
C ARG A 78 5.17 -30.88 -2.28
N LEU A 79 3.87 -30.67 -2.51
CA LEU A 79 2.85 -31.66 -2.18
C LEU A 79 2.95 -32.87 -3.10
N ASP A 80 2.81 -34.06 -2.53
CA ASP A 80 2.74 -35.31 -3.29
C ASP A 80 1.40 -35.43 -4.05
N GLU A 81 0.31 -34.93 -3.44
CA GLU A 81 -1.05 -34.97 -4.00
C GLU A 81 -1.66 -33.54 -4.03
N PRO A 82 -1.22 -32.66 -4.94
CA PRO A 82 -1.64 -31.27 -4.97
C PRO A 82 -3.13 -31.09 -5.23
N GLU A 83 -3.77 -32.00 -5.98
CA GLU A 83 -5.21 -31.93 -6.35
C GLU A 83 -6.17 -31.92 -5.15
N LEU A 84 -5.73 -32.42 -3.98
CA LEU A 84 -6.53 -32.42 -2.76
C LEU A 84 -6.43 -31.09 -1.98
N ASP A 85 -5.49 -30.22 -2.37
CA ASP A 85 -5.28 -28.94 -1.73
C ASP A 85 -6.24 -27.87 -2.31
N PRO A 86 -7.00 -27.14 -1.46
CA PRO A 86 -7.89 -26.07 -1.91
C PRO A 86 -7.20 -25.00 -2.76
N PHE A 87 -5.89 -24.78 -2.55
CA PHE A 87 -5.09 -23.82 -3.32
C PHE A 87 -5.00 -24.17 -4.82
N THR A 88 -5.28 -25.43 -5.20
CA THR A 88 -5.33 -25.87 -6.61
C THR A 88 -6.23 -24.96 -7.46
N ALA A 89 -7.35 -24.51 -6.91
CA ALA A 89 -8.31 -23.64 -7.60
C ALA A 89 -7.70 -22.28 -7.99
N HIS A 90 -6.71 -21.80 -7.21
CA HIS A 90 -6.08 -20.50 -7.37
C HIS A 90 -4.65 -20.55 -7.89
N PHE A 91 -4.05 -21.74 -8.09
CA PHE A 91 -2.62 -21.88 -8.44
C PHE A 91 -2.18 -20.96 -9.60
N GLY A 92 -2.89 -21.00 -10.74
CA GLY A 92 -2.55 -20.16 -11.89
C GLY A 92 -2.79 -18.67 -11.66
N GLN A 93 -3.79 -18.32 -10.85
CA GLN A 93 -4.07 -16.94 -10.46
C GLN A 93 -2.99 -16.42 -9.51
N ALA A 94 -2.54 -17.23 -8.56
CA ALA A 94 -1.50 -16.88 -7.60
C ALA A 94 -0.16 -16.60 -8.27
N GLU A 95 0.28 -17.45 -9.22
CA GLU A 95 1.52 -17.19 -10.00
C GLU A 95 1.45 -15.86 -10.77
N PHE A 96 0.28 -15.52 -11.32
CA PHE A 96 0.08 -14.25 -11.99
C PHE A 96 0.05 -13.07 -11.01
N SER A 97 -0.67 -13.22 -9.89
CA SER A 97 -0.80 -12.20 -8.86
C SER A 97 0.56 -11.83 -8.25
N VAL A 98 1.46 -12.79 -8.01
CA VAL A 98 2.81 -12.49 -7.50
C VAL A 98 3.54 -11.50 -8.40
N GLY A 99 3.54 -11.71 -9.72
CA GLY A 99 4.18 -10.78 -10.65
C GLY A 99 3.55 -9.37 -10.66
N ASP A 100 2.22 -9.29 -10.48
CA ASP A 100 1.50 -8.03 -10.37
C ASP A 100 1.79 -7.30 -9.05
N LEU A 101 1.92 -8.04 -7.96
CA LEU A 101 2.28 -7.51 -6.65
C LEU A 101 3.74 -7.08 -6.62
N GLU A 102 4.66 -7.85 -7.20
CA GLU A 102 6.07 -7.47 -7.38
C GLU A 102 6.21 -6.16 -8.14
N LEU A 103 5.40 -5.97 -9.20
CA LEU A 103 5.37 -4.72 -9.95
C LEU A 103 4.86 -3.56 -9.07
N SER A 104 3.80 -3.80 -8.31
CA SER A 104 3.21 -2.81 -7.39
C SER A 104 4.19 -2.45 -6.26
N TYR A 105 4.97 -3.42 -5.80
CA TYR A 105 6.08 -3.27 -4.85
C TYR A 105 7.38 -2.75 -5.50
N ARG A 106 7.35 -2.38 -6.80
CA ARG A 106 8.49 -1.78 -7.54
C ARG A 106 9.71 -2.69 -7.67
N MET A 107 9.53 -4.00 -7.63
CA MET A 107 10.57 -5.00 -7.97
C MET A 107 10.75 -5.12 -9.48
N HIS A 108 11.00 -4.00 -10.17
CA HIS A 108 11.01 -3.89 -11.63
C HIS A 108 11.94 -4.89 -12.35
N ARG A 109 13.00 -5.39 -11.67
CA ARG A 109 13.92 -6.38 -12.24
C ARG A 109 13.39 -7.81 -12.11
N GLU A 110 12.68 -8.12 -11.02
CA GLU A 110 12.00 -9.41 -10.80
C GLU A 110 10.82 -9.49 -11.77
N ALA A 111 9.90 -8.55 -11.62
CA ALA A 111 8.70 -8.43 -12.44
C ALA A 111 9.06 -8.33 -13.93
N GLY A 112 10.08 -7.54 -14.30
CA GLY A 112 10.54 -7.45 -15.68
C GLY A 112 11.03 -8.80 -16.25
N ARG A 113 11.80 -9.57 -15.48
CA ARG A 113 12.25 -10.92 -15.90
C ARG A 113 11.08 -11.91 -16.00
N ALA A 114 10.15 -11.87 -15.06
CA ALA A 114 8.95 -12.70 -15.08
C ALA A 114 8.07 -12.37 -16.31
N ILE A 115 7.83 -11.09 -16.57
CA ILE A 115 7.07 -10.61 -17.73
C ILE A 115 7.77 -10.98 -19.04
N GLU A 116 9.10 -10.83 -19.14
CA GLU A 116 9.86 -11.27 -20.31
C GLU A 116 9.75 -12.78 -20.54
N ALA A 117 9.71 -13.59 -19.47
CA ALA A 117 9.51 -15.03 -19.58
C ALA A 117 8.10 -15.36 -20.12
N VAL A 118 7.07 -14.65 -19.65
CA VAL A 118 5.69 -14.76 -20.18
C VAL A 118 5.63 -14.39 -21.65
N LEU A 119 6.31 -13.31 -22.06
CA LEU A 119 6.36 -12.86 -23.46
C LEU A 119 7.02 -13.91 -24.38
N LYS A 120 8.08 -14.56 -23.91
CA LYS A 120 8.80 -15.63 -24.64
C LYS A 120 8.07 -16.98 -24.59
N GLY A 121 7.15 -17.16 -23.65
CA GLY A 121 6.36 -18.38 -23.48
C GLY A 121 5.24 -18.55 -24.50
N ASN A 122 4.70 -19.78 -24.58
CA ASN A 122 3.54 -20.09 -25.39
C ASN A 122 2.23 -19.78 -24.63
N VAL A 123 1.93 -18.49 -24.46
CA VAL A 123 0.72 -18.01 -23.77
C VAL A 123 -0.31 -17.45 -24.76
N PRO A 124 -1.61 -17.45 -24.41
CA PRO A 124 -2.63 -16.82 -25.22
C PRO A 124 -2.32 -15.35 -25.53
N ARG A 125 -2.66 -14.89 -26.74
CA ARG A 125 -2.39 -13.52 -27.20
C ARG A 125 -2.86 -12.41 -26.23
N PRO A 126 -4.07 -12.47 -25.62
CA PRO A 126 -4.49 -11.44 -24.67
C PRO A 126 -3.55 -11.31 -23.46
N VAL A 127 -3.03 -12.44 -22.96
CA VAL A 127 -2.08 -12.47 -21.84
C VAL A 127 -0.73 -11.90 -22.26
N ARG A 128 -0.24 -12.25 -23.46
CA ARG A 128 1.00 -11.70 -24.03
C ARG A 128 0.90 -10.17 -24.20
N ASN A 129 -0.22 -9.68 -24.73
CA ASN A 129 -0.44 -8.24 -24.95
C ASN A 129 -0.50 -7.47 -23.64
N GLU A 130 -1.16 -8.03 -22.62
CA GLU A 130 -1.19 -7.44 -21.30
C GLU A 130 0.20 -7.40 -20.64
N ALA A 131 0.98 -8.48 -20.78
CA ALA A 131 2.36 -8.55 -20.32
C ALA A 131 3.23 -7.47 -21.00
N ALA A 132 3.07 -7.26 -22.31
CA ALA A 132 3.76 -6.21 -23.06
C ALA A 132 3.39 -4.79 -22.58
N TYR A 133 2.11 -4.52 -22.35
CA TYR A 133 1.64 -3.27 -21.74
C TYR A 133 2.27 -3.03 -20.35
N ARG A 134 2.31 -4.04 -19.49
CA ARG A 134 2.91 -3.94 -18.15
C ARG A 134 4.42 -3.69 -18.21
N LEU A 135 5.12 -4.35 -19.14
CA LEU A 135 6.54 -4.08 -19.40
C LEU A 135 6.77 -2.63 -19.84
N ALA A 136 5.90 -2.11 -20.72
CA ALA A 136 5.97 -0.72 -21.13
C ALA A 136 5.78 0.25 -19.95
N LYS A 137 4.84 -0.05 -19.07
CA LYS A 137 4.61 0.73 -17.85
C LYS A 137 5.86 0.76 -16.97
N ILE A 138 6.54 -0.38 -16.79
CA ILE A 138 7.83 -0.45 -16.06
C ILE A 138 8.88 0.46 -16.69
N HIS A 139 9.07 0.37 -18.01
CA HIS A 139 10.07 1.20 -18.70
C HIS A 139 9.73 2.69 -18.64
N TYR A 140 8.44 3.04 -18.73
CA TYR A 140 7.99 4.42 -18.61
C TYR A 140 8.28 5.00 -17.22
N HIS A 141 8.00 4.25 -16.14
CA HIS A 141 8.35 4.65 -14.77
C HIS A 141 9.86 4.80 -14.57
N LYS A 142 10.67 4.02 -15.27
CA LYS A 142 12.14 4.14 -15.28
C LYS A 142 12.68 5.29 -16.14
N GLN A 143 11.82 6.17 -16.66
CA GLN A 143 12.19 7.24 -17.59
C GLN A 143 12.91 6.72 -18.85
N GLN A 144 12.50 5.54 -19.35
CA GLN A 144 13.03 4.91 -20.56
C GLN A 144 11.95 4.89 -21.67
N PRO A 145 11.55 6.04 -22.23
CA PRO A 145 10.41 6.12 -23.15
C PRO A 145 10.62 5.31 -24.44
N ARG A 146 11.87 5.15 -24.90
CA ARG A 146 12.20 4.29 -26.06
C ARG A 146 11.95 2.80 -25.79
N ASN A 147 12.35 2.32 -24.63
CA ASN A 147 12.11 0.93 -24.24
C ASN A 147 10.62 0.69 -23.97
N ALA A 148 9.93 1.69 -23.40
CA ALA A 148 8.49 1.65 -23.22
C ALA A 148 7.76 1.55 -24.56
N LEU A 149 8.17 2.34 -25.55
CA LEU A 149 7.62 2.27 -26.91
C LEU A 149 7.86 0.89 -27.53
N HIS A 150 9.09 0.36 -27.45
CA HIS A 150 9.39 -0.97 -27.98
C HIS A 150 8.50 -2.05 -27.35
N ALA A 151 8.25 -1.98 -26.04
CA ALA A 151 7.33 -2.89 -25.36
C ALA A 151 5.87 -2.73 -25.83
N LEU A 152 5.40 -1.49 -26.07
CA LEU A 152 4.07 -1.24 -26.63
C LEU A 152 3.94 -1.74 -28.07
N GLU A 153 5.02 -1.71 -28.86
CA GLU A 153 5.04 -2.21 -30.24
C GLU A 153 4.97 -3.74 -30.33
N MET A 154 5.26 -4.46 -29.24
CA MET A 154 5.06 -5.92 -29.17
C MET A 154 3.59 -6.32 -29.03
N ILE A 155 2.68 -5.38 -28.78
CA ILE A 155 1.24 -5.65 -28.65
C ILE A 155 0.66 -5.90 -30.04
N GLU A 156 0.14 -7.12 -30.26
CA GLU A 156 -0.49 -7.51 -31.53
C GLU A 156 -2.00 -7.71 -31.35
N GLY A 157 -2.82 -6.97 -32.09
CA GLY A 157 -4.28 -7.07 -32.00
C GLY A 157 -4.84 -6.32 -30.80
N ARG A 158 -5.91 -6.83 -30.17
CA ARG A 158 -6.59 -6.14 -29.07
C ARG A 158 -6.03 -6.57 -27.71
N VAL A 159 -5.78 -5.59 -26.84
CA VAL A 159 -5.55 -5.79 -25.41
C VAL A 159 -6.87 -6.09 -24.68
N PRO A 160 -6.84 -6.74 -23.50
CA PRO A 160 -8.03 -6.95 -22.69
C PRO A 160 -8.78 -5.64 -22.38
N GLU A 161 -10.11 -5.70 -22.35
CA GLU A 161 -10.99 -4.53 -22.23
C GLU A 161 -10.66 -3.65 -21.03
N ARG A 162 -10.30 -4.29 -19.91
CA ARG A 162 -9.94 -3.66 -18.63
C ARG A 162 -8.67 -2.79 -18.66
N VAL A 163 -7.73 -3.05 -19.57
CA VAL A 163 -6.45 -2.31 -19.64
C VAL A 163 -6.33 -1.45 -20.90
N ARG A 164 -7.30 -1.53 -21.81
CA ARG A 164 -7.23 -0.90 -23.12
C ARG A 164 -7.11 0.62 -23.06
N ALA A 165 -7.92 1.28 -22.23
CA ALA A 165 -7.84 2.72 -22.05
C ALA A 165 -6.49 3.15 -21.45
N ASP A 166 -6.03 2.44 -20.42
CA ASP A 166 -4.76 2.73 -19.76
C ASP A 166 -3.54 2.48 -20.67
N GLU A 167 -3.61 1.48 -21.55
CA GLU A 167 -2.58 1.20 -22.55
C GLU A 167 -2.46 2.32 -23.57
N GLN A 168 -3.59 2.74 -24.16
CA GLN A 168 -3.61 3.83 -25.14
C GLN A 168 -3.17 5.14 -24.49
N PHE A 169 -3.57 5.39 -23.25
CA PHE A 169 -3.16 6.57 -22.49
C PHE A 169 -1.65 6.56 -22.20
N LEU A 170 -1.11 5.41 -21.80
CA LEU A 170 0.34 5.24 -21.62
C LEU A 170 1.08 5.45 -22.94
N ARG A 171 0.59 4.90 -24.05
CA ARG A 171 1.18 5.06 -25.39
C ARG A 171 1.20 6.52 -25.82
N ALA A 172 0.12 7.26 -25.62
CA ALA A 172 0.07 8.68 -25.91
C ALA A 172 1.10 9.47 -25.09
N ARG A 173 1.25 9.17 -23.80
CA ARG A 173 2.27 9.80 -22.95
C ARG A 173 3.69 9.46 -23.40
N VAL A 174 3.96 8.22 -23.78
CA VAL A 174 5.24 7.81 -24.36
C VAL A 174 5.54 8.59 -25.64
N TYR A 175 4.55 8.78 -26.51
CA TYR A 175 4.71 9.61 -27.70
C TYR A 175 5.01 11.07 -27.37
N MET A 176 4.32 11.68 -26.40
CA MET A 176 4.61 13.04 -25.94
C MET A 176 6.06 13.19 -25.45
N GLU A 177 6.57 12.25 -24.64
CA GLU A 177 7.96 12.25 -24.15
C GLU A 177 8.99 12.09 -25.27
N LEU A 178 8.62 11.40 -26.36
CA LEU A 178 9.46 11.23 -27.55
C LEU A 178 9.32 12.37 -28.56
N GLY A 179 8.49 13.39 -28.28
CA GLY A 179 8.22 14.50 -29.19
C GLY A 179 7.28 14.18 -30.35
N ARG A 180 6.64 13.00 -30.32
CA ARG A 180 5.68 12.50 -31.32
C ARG A 180 4.27 13.02 -31.02
N PHE A 181 4.11 14.34 -31.06
CA PHE A 181 2.90 14.99 -30.57
C PHE A 181 1.66 14.74 -31.43
N GLU A 182 1.81 14.59 -32.75
CA GLU A 182 0.69 14.31 -33.66
C GLU A 182 0.05 12.95 -33.36
N GLU A 183 0.86 11.90 -33.21
CA GLU A 183 0.36 10.57 -32.86
C GLU A 183 -0.25 10.52 -31.46
N ALA A 184 0.28 11.31 -30.52
CA ALA A 184 -0.32 11.45 -29.19
C ALA A 184 -1.71 12.11 -29.27
N VAL A 185 -1.89 13.13 -30.12
CA VAL A 185 -3.18 13.82 -30.31
C VAL A 185 -4.25 12.88 -30.86
N GLU A 186 -3.90 11.99 -31.80
CA GLU A 186 -4.84 11.01 -32.34
C GLU A 186 -5.34 10.06 -31.24
N LEU A 187 -4.42 9.44 -30.49
CA LEU A 187 -4.78 8.52 -29.40
C LEU A 187 -5.60 9.19 -28.30
N LEU A 188 -5.22 10.40 -27.88
CA LEU A 188 -5.92 11.12 -26.81
C LEU A 188 -7.31 11.60 -27.23
N ARG A 189 -7.53 11.84 -28.54
CA ARG A 189 -8.86 12.20 -29.04
C ARG A 189 -9.84 11.03 -28.91
N ASP A 190 -9.38 9.82 -29.21
CA ASP A 190 -10.20 8.60 -29.13
C ASP A 190 -10.52 8.21 -27.67
N LEU A 191 -9.64 8.57 -26.73
CA LEU A 191 -9.83 8.34 -25.29
C LEU A 191 -10.73 9.36 -24.59
N LYS A 192 -11.18 10.40 -25.30
CA LYS A 192 -11.98 11.46 -24.70
C LYS A 192 -13.32 10.91 -24.20
N GLY A 193 -13.65 11.20 -22.94
CA GLY A 193 -14.85 10.70 -22.29
C GLY A 193 -14.71 9.38 -21.53
N GLU A 194 -13.50 8.79 -21.48
CA GLU A 194 -13.22 7.64 -20.62
C GLU A 194 -13.26 8.05 -19.13
N ALA A 195 -14.17 7.44 -18.37
CA ALA A 195 -14.50 7.89 -17.01
C ALA A 195 -13.33 7.75 -16.02
N SER A 196 -12.47 6.74 -16.19
CA SER A 196 -11.30 6.51 -15.33
C SER A 196 -10.18 7.54 -15.55
N LEU A 197 -10.16 8.20 -16.71
CA LEU A 197 -9.11 9.14 -17.12
C LEU A 197 -9.63 10.58 -17.27
N ASP A 198 -10.83 10.85 -16.76
CA ASP A 198 -11.54 12.12 -16.85
C ASP A 198 -10.66 13.31 -16.39
N GLY A 199 -10.51 14.30 -17.27
CA GLY A 199 -9.68 15.48 -17.10
C GLY A 199 -8.21 15.29 -17.48
N PHE A 200 -7.64 14.10 -17.24
CA PHE A 200 -6.24 13.82 -17.59
C PHE A 200 -6.03 13.69 -19.10
N VAL A 201 -7.00 13.11 -19.80
CA VAL A 201 -6.99 13.02 -21.27
C VAL A 201 -7.05 14.41 -21.88
N GLU A 202 -8.00 15.24 -21.46
CA GLU A 202 -8.20 16.60 -21.96
C GLU A 202 -6.97 17.48 -21.70
N TYR A 203 -6.39 17.37 -20.50
CA TYR A 203 -5.17 18.09 -20.13
C TYR A 203 -4.00 17.71 -21.04
N ASN A 204 -3.75 16.41 -21.22
CA ASN A 204 -2.65 15.93 -22.06
C ASN A 204 -2.90 16.22 -23.55
N LEU A 205 -4.16 16.11 -24.01
CA LEU A 205 -4.57 16.40 -25.38
C LEU A 205 -4.30 17.86 -25.70
N GLY A 206 -4.70 18.78 -24.81
CA GLY A 206 -4.45 20.20 -24.97
C GLY A 206 -2.96 20.53 -25.06
N ILE A 207 -2.12 19.94 -24.18
CA ILE A 207 -0.67 20.12 -24.23
C ILE A 207 -0.08 19.55 -25.53
N ALA A 208 -0.48 18.34 -25.93
CA ALA A 208 -0.01 17.71 -27.15
C ALA A 208 -0.38 18.55 -28.38
N GLN A 209 -1.59 19.12 -28.42
CA GLN A 209 -2.02 20.05 -29.48
C GLN A 209 -1.18 21.33 -29.51
N LEU A 210 -0.92 21.96 -28.36
CA LEU A 210 -0.04 23.14 -28.29
C LEU A 210 1.36 22.82 -28.83
N LYS A 211 1.94 21.68 -28.44
CA LYS A 211 3.27 21.25 -28.87
C LYS A 211 3.34 20.77 -30.32
N ALA A 212 2.23 20.30 -30.87
CA ALA A 212 2.07 19.96 -32.28
C ALA A 212 1.79 21.19 -33.18
N GLY A 213 1.82 22.41 -32.65
CA GLY A 213 1.53 23.64 -33.41
C GLY A 213 0.04 23.89 -33.66
N GLN A 214 -0.86 23.10 -33.07
CA GLN A 214 -2.31 23.30 -33.13
C GLN A 214 -2.77 24.23 -31.99
N GLU A 215 -2.19 25.43 -31.93
CA GLU A 215 -2.31 26.33 -30.78
C GLU A 215 -3.77 26.67 -30.43
N GLU A 216 -4.57 27.07 -31.42
CA GLU A 216 -5.98 27.43 -31.21
C GLU A 216 -6.80 26.29 -30.61
N ARG A 217 -6.58 25.05 -31.10
CA ARG A 217 -7.27 23.86 -30.59
C ARG A 217 -6.82 23.53 -29.17
N GLY A 218 -5.51 23.56 -28.93
CA GLY A 218 -4.94 23.29 -27.61
C GLY A 218 -5.43 24.27 -26.56
N LEU A 219 -5.45 25.57 -26.88
CA LEU A 219 -6.00 26.59 -26.01
C LEU A 219 -7.49 26.39 -25.74
N LEU A 220 -8.28 26.05 -26.76
CA LEU A 220 -9.72 25.79 -26.62
C LEU A 220 -9.99 24.61 -25.68
N GLU A 221 -9.28 23.49 -25.87
CA GLU A 221 -9.41 22.28 -25.05
C GLU A 221 -9.05 22.55 -23.58
N LEU A 222 -7.87 23.15 -23.33
CA LEU A 222 -7.44 23.50 -21.98
C LEU A 222 -8.36 24.55 -21.33
N THR A 223 -8.88 25.50 -22.11
CA THR A 223 -9.82 26.52 -21.61
C THR A 223 -11.14 25.90 -21.17
N ALA A 224 -11.65 24.91 -21.92
CA ALA A 224 -12.85 24.18 -21.55
C ALA A 224 -12.63 23.41 -20.23
N LEU A 225 -11.48 22.73 -20.11
CA LEU A 225 -11.10 22.01 -18.90
C LEU A 225 -10.97 22.95 -17.68
N GLY A 226 -10.24 24.05 -17.81
CA GLY A 226 -10.02 25.01 -16.71
C GLY A 226 -11.28 25.72 -16.21
N LYS A 227 -12.37 25.75 -16.99
CA LYS A 227 -13.67 26.31 -16.56
C LYS A 227 -14.47 25.36 -15.66
N GLN A 228 -14.10 24.08 -15.60
CA GLN A 228 -14.80 23.10 -14.79
C GLN A 228 -14.55 23.32 -13.29
N ARG A 229 -15.45 22.78 -12.47
CA ARG A 229 -15.38 22.78 -11.02
C ARG A 229 -15.74 21.39 -10.51
N SER A 230 -15.03 20.92 -9.49
CA SER A 230 -15.29 19.62 -8.86
C SER A 230 -15.17 19.72 -7.34
N SER A 231 -15.96 18.90 -6.64
CA SER A 231 -15.78 18.67 -5.19
C SER A 231 -14.62 17.73 -4.88
N ASP A 232 -14.13 16.97 -5.87
CA ASP A 232 -12.93 16.16 -5.75
C ASP A 232 -11.69 17.07 -5.80
N ALA A 233 -10.92 17.07 -4.71
CA ALA A 233 -9.72 17.89 -4.56
C ALA A 233 -8.67 17.62 -5.65
N ALA A 234 -8.52 16.37 -6.11
CA ALA A 234 -7.54 16.02 -7.13
C ALA A 234 -7.94 16.60 -8.51
N LYS A 235 -9.21 16.46 -8.88
CA LYS A 235 -9.75 17.06 -10.12
C LYS A 235 -9.74 18.58 -10.07
N GLN A 236 -10.12 19.16 -8.94
CA GLN A 236 -10.08 20.62 -8.78
C GLN A 236 -8.65 21.16 -8.90
N ALA A 237 -7.66 20.47 -8.32
CA ALA A 237 -6.25 20.83 -8.49
C ALA A 237 -5.80 20.73 -9.95
N LEU A 238 -6.29 19.76 -10.73
CA LEU A 238 -6.01 19.65 -12.17
C LEU A 238 -6.57 20.84 -12.96
N TYR A 239 -7.79 21.29 -12.66
CA TYR A 239 -8.39 22.47 -13.31
C TYR A 239 -7.64 23.76 -12.93
N ASP A 240 -7.28 23.91 -11.66
CA ASP A 240 -6.48 25.03 -11.18
C ASP A 240 -5.08 25.04 -11.82
N LYS A 241 -4.45 23.87 -11.98
CA LYS A 241 -3.19 23.72 -12.73
C LYS A 241 -3.33 24.14 -14.19
N THR A 242 -4.45 23.76 -14.82
CA THR A 242 -4.75 24.10 -16.22
C THR A 242 -4.90 25.61 -16.40
N ASN A 243 -5.63 26.27 -15.50
CA ASN A 243 -5.76 27.73 -15.51
C ASN A 243 -4.42 28.44 -15.25
N LEU A 244 -3.61 27.94 -14.32
CA LEU A 244 -2.27 28.47 -14.08
C LEU A 244 -1.41 28.37 -15.34
N LEU A 245 -1.40 27.21 -16.00
CA LEU A 245 -0.67 26.98 -17.26
C LEU A 245 -1.11 27.96 -18.35
N LEU A 246 -2.42 28.12 -18.56
CA LEU A 246 -2.98 29.03 -19.57
C LEU A 246 -2.64 30.49 -19.28
N GLY A 247 -2.81 30.93 -18.02
CA GLY A 247 -2.45 32.29 -17.61
C GLY A 247 -0.96 32.58 -17.82
N SER A 248 -0.09 31.64 -17.44
CA SER A 248 1.35 31.76 -17.67
C SER A 248 1.71 31.81 -19.15
N TYR A 249 1.15 30.92 -19.96
CA TYR A 249 1.40 30.89 -21.41
C TYR A 249 0.99 32.20 -22.11
N LEU A 250 -0.19 32.73 -21.78
CA LEU A 250 -0.68 34.00 -22.33
C LEU A 250 0.14 35.20 -21.85
N MET A 251 0.65 35.16 -20.62
CA MET A 251 1.55 36.19 -20.10
C MET A 251 2.94 36.16 -20.76
N GLU A 252 3.44 34.98 -21.13
CA GLU A 252 4.71 34.80 -21.86
C GLU A 252 4.60 35.27 -23.32
N THR A 253 3.44 35.10 -23.94
CA THR A 253 3.13 35.58 -25.31
C THR A 253 2.63 37.02 -25.36
N ASP A 254 2.78 37.77 -24.27
CA ASP A 254 2.39 39.19 -24.11
C ASP A 254 0.89 39.50 -24.30
N GLN A 255 0.03 38.48 -24.23
CA GLN A 255 -1.43 38.60 -24.30
C GLN A 255 -2.04 38.89 -22.92
N LEU A 256 -1.57 39.96 -22.28
CA LEU A 256 -1.84 40.27 -20.86
C LEU A 256 -3.34 40.35 -20.53
N GLY A 257 -4.14 40.96 -21.42
CA GLY A 257 -5.59 41.11 -21.23
C GLY A 257 -6.33 39.77 -21.20
N LEU A 258 -5.83 38.76 -21.92
CA LEU A 258 -6.40 37.42 -21.96
C LEU A 258 -5.88 36.53 -20.82
N ALA A 259 -4.69 36.81 -20.28
CA ALA A 259 -4.09 36.02 -19.21
C ALA A 259 -4.83 36.18 -17.87
N ARG A 260 -5.24 37.41 -17.52
CA ARG A 260 -5.79 37.74 -16.19
C ARG A 260 -6.97 36.85 -15.75
N PRO A 261 -8.01 36.61 -16.58
CA PRO A 261 -9.15 35.78 -16.19
C PRO A 261 -8.80 34.34 -15.84
N TYR A 262 -7.69 33.79 -16.36
CA TYR A 262 -7.27 32.43 -16.02
C TYR A 262 -6.69 32.38 -14.60
N PHE A 263 -5.85 33.34 -14.23
CA PHE A 263 -5.35 33.42 -12.85
C PHE A 263 -6.48 33.63 -11.83
N ASP A 264 -7.48 34.45 -12.16
CA ASP A 264 -8.63 34.70 -11.27
C ASP A 264 -9.54 33.47 -11.07
N ARG A 265 -9.49 32.48 -11.97
CA ARG A 265 -10.23 31.21 -11.81
C ARG A 265 -9.56 30.23 -10.87
N VAL A 266 -8.27 30.37 -10.60
CA VAL A 266 -7.56 29.49 -9.68
C VAL A 266 -8.07 29.77 -8.27
N ASN A 267 -8.42 28.72 -7.52
CA ASN A 267 -8.89 28.88 -6.14
C ASN A 267 -7.86 29.63 -5.29
N LEU A 268 -8.33 30.48 -4.37
CA LEU A 268 -7.47 31.21 -3.44
C LEU A 268 -6.76 30.30 -2.44
N GLU A 269 -7.33 29.12 -2.19
CA GLU A 269 -6.76 28.06 -1.39
C GLU A 269 -6.48 26.83 -2.26
N GLY A 270 -5.27 26.28 -2.15
CA GLY A 270 -4.84 25.14 -2.94
C GLY A 270 -3.34 25.18 -3.31
N PRO A 271 -2.85 24.15 -4.00
CA PRO A 271 -1.43 24.02 -4.33
C PRO A 271 -0.91 25.09 -5.31
N PHE A 272 -1.79 25.63 -6.16
CA PHE A 272 -1.43 26.55 -7.24
C PHE A 272 -1.75 28.02 -6.92
N SER A 273 -2.43 28.29 -5.81
CA SER A 273 -2.97 29.61 -5.47
C SER A 273 -1.90 30.68 -5.34
N ASN A 274 -0.78 30.38 -4.68
CA ASN A 274 0.30 31.35 -4.48
C ASN A 274 0.94 31.78 -5.81
N ARG A 275 1.16 30.81 -6.72
CA ARG A 275 1.70 31.08 -8.06
C ARG A 275 0.70 31.85 -8.93
N ALA A 276 -0.60 31.52 -8.80
CA ALA A 276 -1.63 32.23 -9.53
C ALA A 276 -1.78 33.70 -9.07
N LEU A 277 -1.75 33.97 -7.76
CA LEU A 277 -1.77 35.34 -7.22
C LEU A 277 -0.54 36.14 -7.67
N LEU A 278 0.65 35.52 -7.63
CA LEU A 278 1.87 36.16 -8.12
C LEU A 278 1.75 36.52 -9.61
N GLY A 279 1.32 35.57 -10.43
CA GLY A 279 1.10 35.76 -11.88
C GLY A 279 0.06 36.82 -12.18
N ALA A 280 -1.07 36.82 -11.44
CA ALA A 280 -2.12 37.82 -11.56
C ALA A 280 -1.58 39.25 -11.32
N GLY A 281 -0.72 39.43 -10.32
CA GLY A 281 -0.08 40.72 -10.08
C GLY A 281 0.92 41.10 -11.17
N TRP A 282 1.71 40.16 -11.68
CA TRP A 282 2.64 40.42 -12.79
C TRP A 282 1.93 40.80 -14.08
N VAL A 283 0.78 40.20 -14.40
CA VAL A 283 -0.05 40.60 -15.54
C VAL A 283 -0.46 42.07 -15.45
N GLU A 284 -0.91 42.52 -14.27
CA GLU A 284 -1.29 43.92 -14.05
C GLU A 284 -0.09 44.86 -14.09
N ALA A 285 1.04 44.47 -13.47
CA ALA A 285 2.26 45.27 -13.46
C ALA A 285 2.86 45.43 -14.87
N LYS A 286 2.91 44.36 -15.67
CA LYS A 286 3.34 44.42 -17.08
C LYS A 286 2.43 45.31 -17.92
N ALA A 287 1.14 45.36 -17.60
CA ALA A 287 0.19 46.26 -18.24
C ALA A 287 0.23 47.70 -17.71
N GLY A 288 1.20 48.04 -16.85
CA GLY A 288 1.38 49.37 -16.25
C GLY A 288 0.39 49.72 -15.12
N ARG A 289 -0.46 48.76 -14.71
CA ARG A 289 -1.51 48.95 -13.69
C ARG A 289 -1.00 48.51 -12.32
N TYR A 290 -0.01 49.25 -11.80
CA TYR A 290 0.67 48.91 -10.55
C TYR A 290 -0.25 48.96 -9.32
N ASP A 291 -1.26 49.84 -9.33
CA ASP A 291 -2.31 49.92 -8.31
C ASP A 291 -3.11 48.61 -8.20
N ARG A 292 -3.45 48.00 -9.35
CA ARG A 292 -4.14 46.70 -9.40
C ARG A 292 -3.22 45.53 -9.07
N ALA A 293 -1.95 45.61 -9.44
CA ALA A 293 -0.94 44.61 -9.12
C ALA A 293 -0.74 44.43 -7.60
N LEU A 294 -0.90 45.52 -6.83
CA LEU A 294 -0.79 45.48 -5.37
C LEU A 294 -1.85 44.59 -4.70
N VAL A 295 -3.04 44.43 -5.28
CA VAL A 295 -4.13 43.66 -4.66
C VAL A 295 -3.77 42.19 -4.44
N PRO A 296 -3.44 41.39 -5.48
CA PRO A 296 -3.07 40.00 -5.28
C PRO A 296 -1.73 39.84 -4.55
N TRP A 297 -0.77 40.76 -4.73
CA TRP A 297 0.52 40.67 -4.06
C TRP A 297 0.45 40.97 -2.55
N LYS A 298 -0.41 41.91 -2.10
CA LYS A 298 -0.64 42.12 -0.66
C LYS A 298 -1.29 40.91 -0.01
N LEU A 299 -2.29 40.32 -0.66
CA LEU A 299 -2.89 39.06 -0.19
C LEU A 299 -1.85 37.94 -0.09
N LEU A 300 -0.86 37.95 -1.00
CA LEU A 300 0.23 36.98 -0.99
C LEU A 300 1.25 37.26 0.14
N GLN A 301 1.55 38.52 0.47
CA GLN A 301 2.44 38.91 1.58
C GLN A 301 1.93 38.49 2.95
N GLU A 302 0.61 38.34 3.14
CA GLU A 302 0.01 37.85 4.39
C GLU A 302 0.21 36.33 4.58
N ARG A 303 0.68 35.61 3.55
CA ARG A 303 0.92 34.16 3.61
C ARG A 303 2.33 33.85 4.15
N LYS A 304 2.62 32.56 4.35
CA LYS A 304 3.90 32.09 4.90
C LYS A 304 5.10 32.55 4.02
N SER A 305 6.09 33.19 4.65
CA SER A 305 7.33 33.68 4.01
C SER A 305 8.21 32.59 3.39
N THR A 306 8.01 31.33 3.77
CA THR A 306 8.76 30.18 3.23
C THR A 306 8.42 29.83 1.78
N ASN A 307 7.33 30.37 1.25
CA ASN A 307 6.94 30.12 -0.13
C ASN A 307 7.64 31.09 -1.10
N SER A 308 8.24 30.56 -2.17
CA SER A 308 8.96 31.36 -3.16
C SER A 308 8.12 32.48 -3.79
N SER A 309 6.83 32.24 -4.07
CA SER A 309 5.97 33.28 -4.64
C SER A 309 5.68 34.42 -3.66
N VAL A 310 5.65 34.13 -2.36
CA VAL A 310 5.51 35.13 -1.30
C VAL A 310 6.78 35.97 -1.21
N GLN A 311 7.94 35.32 -1.24
CA GLN A 311 9.24 36.01 -1.25
C GLN A 311 9.39 36.94 -2.45
N GLU A 312 8.93 36.51 -3.63
CA GLU A 312 8.91 37.38 -4.80
C GLU A 312 7.95 38.56 -4.65
N ALA A 313 6.74 38.34 -4.11
CA ALA A 313 5.80 39.43 -3.82
C ALA A 313 6.32 40.41 -2.76
N MET A 314 7.17 39.98 -1.83
CA MET A 314 7.86 40.86 -0.88
C MET A 314 8.77 41.88 -1.59
N LEU A 315 9.27 41.57 -2.79
CA LEU A 315 9.95 42.54 -3.66
C LEU A 315 8.99 43.28 -4.60
N ALA A 316 7.96 42.59 -5.10
CA ALA A 316 7.06 43.13 -6.10
C ALA A 316 6.15 44.25 -5.56
N VAL A 317 5.69 44.14 -4.30
CA VAL A 317 4.88 45.19 -3.64
C VAL A 317 5.64 46.51 -3.49
N PRO A 318 6.84 46.57 -2.87
CA PRO A 318 7.59 47.81 -2.80
C PRO A 318 7.98 48.33 -4.18
N TYR A 319 8.26 47.44 -5.15
CA TYR A 319 8.45 47.83 -6.55
C TYR A 319 7.23 48.56 -7.13
N ALA A 320 6.02 48.03 -6.94
CA ALA A 320 4.79 48.69 -7.40
C ALA A 320 4.56 50.04 -6.71
N TYR A 321 4.81 50.17 -5.41
CA TYR A 321 4.75 51.47 -4.73
C TYR A 321 5.74 52.48 -5.30
N GLY A 322 6.96 52.05 -5.61
CA GLY A 322 7.95 52.91 -6.25
C GLY A 322 7.53 53.36 -7.65
N LYS A 323 6.79 52.53 -8.39
CA LYS A 323 6.20 52.89 -9.69
C LYS A 323 4.96 53.78 -9.61
N LEU A 324 4.37 53.90 -8.43
CA LEU A 324 3.27 54.82 -8.12
C LEU A 324 3.76 56.10 -7.42
N ASP A 325 5.08 56.36 -7.45
CA ASP A 325 5.77 57.48 -6.79
C ASP A 325 5.57 57.56 -5.26
N VAL A 326 5.22 56.43 -4.61
CA VAL A 326 5.06 56.31 -3.16
C VAL A 326 6.35 55.75 -2.52
N HIS A 327 7.46 56.47 -2.68
CA HIS A 327 8.80 55.95 -2.33
C HIS A 327 9.03 55.71 -0.84
N SER A 328 8.47 56.52 0.07
CA SER A 328 8.61 56.27 1.52
C SER A 328 7.98 54.93 1.93
N THR A 329 6.83 54.59 1.34
CA THR A 329 6.16 53.30 1.57
C THR A 329 6.93 52.17 0.91
N ALA A 330 7.50 52.39 -0.28
CA ALA A 330 8.37 51.43 -0.94
C ALA A 330 9.59 51.10 -0.07
N ALA A 331 10.27 52.11 0.48
CA ALA A 331 11.43 51.95 1.37
C ALA A 331 11.08 51.12 2.61
N ILE A 332 9.98 51.42 3.30
CA ILE A 332 9.54 50.64 4.47
C ILE A 332 9.30 49.17 4.11
N ASN A 333 8.65 48.91 2.96
CA ASN A 333 8.35 47.54 2.53
C ASN A 333 9.62 46.79 2.08
N TYR A 334 10.57 47.45 1.42
CA TYR A 334 11.88 46.85 1.13
C TYR A 334 12.67 46.54 2.41
N GLY A 335 12.64 47.42 3.42
CA GLY A 335 13.23 47.15 4.74
C GLY A 335 12.67 45.89 5.39
N ARG A 336 11.33 45.75 5.42
CA ARG A 336 10.67 44.54 5.94
C ARG A 336 11.04 43.28 5.15
N ALA A 337 11.17 43.39 3.82
CA ALA A 337 11.59 42.28 2.98
C ALA A 337 13.03 41.85 3.31
N LEU A 338 13.94 42.80 3.56
CA LEU A 338 15.32 42.51 3.96
C LEU A 338 15.41 41.75 5.29
N ASP A 339 14.66 42.17 6.29
CA ASP A 339 14.60 41.49 7.59
C ASP A 339 14.06 40.07 7.44
N ALA A 340 12.97 39.90 6.66
CA ALA A 340 12.38 38.60 6.38
C ALA A 340 13.35 37.67 5.65
N PHE A 341 14.04 38.14 4.61
CA PHE A 341 15.02 37.33 3.87
C PHE A 341 16.23 36.98 4.73
N GLY A 342 16.70 37.90 5.59
CA GLY A 342 17.80 37.63 6.53
C GLY A 342 17.47 36.48 7.49
N ASN A 343 16.33 36.58 8.17
CA ASN A 343 15.85 35.52 9.06
C ASN A 343 15.69 34.18 8.32
N GLU A 344 15.17 34.21 7.10
CA GLU A 344 14.97 33.00 6.30
C GLU A 344 16.30 32.34 5.90
N ILE A 345 17.29 33.13 5.48
CA ILE A 345 18.65 32.64 5.15
C ILE A 345 19.29 31.96 6.36
N ASP A 346 19.14 32.54 7.57
CA ASP A 346 19.66 31.95 8.80
C ASP A 346 18.99 30.60 9.09
N THR A 347 17.66 30.50 8.95
CA THR A 347 16.95 29.22 9.13
C THR A 347 17.36 28.18 8.11
N LEU A 348 17.50 28.55 6.83
CA LEU A 348 17.98 27.64 5.78
C LEU A 348 19.39 27.14 6.06
N THR A 349 20.27 28.01 6.57
CA THR A 349 21.65 27.66 6.92
C THR A 349 21.69 26.67 8.09
N ALA A 350 20.89 26.90 9.13
CA ALA A 350 20.72 25.95 10.24
C ALA A 350 20.19 24.60 9.74
N SER A 351 19.23 24.64 8.82
CA SER A 351 18.63 23.45 8.22
C SER A 351 19.60 22.62 7.38
N ILE A 352 20.40 23.27 6.53
CA ILE A 352 21.47 22.60 5.77
C ILE A 352 22.47 21.94 6.72
N LYS A 353 22.82 22.59 7.82
CA LYS A 353 23.72 22.02 8.84
C LYS A 353 23.09 20.78 9.50
N SER A 354 21.82 20.86 9.92
CA SER A 354 21.10 19.74 10.52
C SER A 354 21.04 18.50 9.61
N ILE A 355 20.80 18.71 8.31
CA ILE A 355 20.80 17.61 7.32
C ILE A 355 22.20 17.00 7.20
N ARG A 356 23.26 17.81 7.16
CA ARG A 356 24.66 17.31 7.09
C ARG A 356 25.08 16.52 8.33
N GLU A 357 24.45 16.77 9.47
CA GLU A 357 24.69 16.05 10.73
C GLU A 357 23.91 14.72 10.80
N GLY A 358 23.07 14.39 9.81
CA GLY A 358 22.33 13.13 9.72
C GLY A 358 20.95 13.12 10.40
N ASN A 359 20.58 14.21 11.09
CA ASN A 359 19.32 14.32 11.85
C ASN A 359 18.08 14.12 10.94
N PHE A 360 18.18 14.52 9.68
CA PHE A 360 17.10 14.36 8.70
C PHE A 360 16.81 12.89 8.40
N LEU A 361 17.84 12.06 8.19
CA LEU A 361 17.67 10.63 7.94
C LEU A 361 17.20 9.90 9.20
N GLU A 362 17.68 10.28 10.38
CA GLU A 362 17.19 9.72 11.64
C GLU A 362 15.69 9.98 11.83
N ALA A 363 15.22 11.19 11.51
CA ALA A 363 13.80 11.51 11.54
C ALA A 363 12.98 10.68 10.54
N LEU A 364 13.56 10.31 9.39
CA LEU A 364 12.91 9.46 8.38
C LEU A 364 12.82 7.98 8.78
N ARG A 365 13.71 7.49 9.66
CA ARG A 365 13.72 6.09 10.14
C ARG A 365 12.69 5.81 11.24
N ARG A 366 12.08 6.84 11.85
CA ARG A 366 11.15 6.65 12.96
C ARG A 366 9.85 5.96 12.49
N LYS A 367 9.35 4.98 13.24
CA LYS A 367 8.15 4.17 12.87
C LYS A 367 6.88 5.00 12.68
N GLU A 368 6.78 6.16 13.30
CA GLU A 368 5.68 7.12 13.10
C GLU A 368 5.63 7.62 11.65
N ALA A 369 6.74 7.57 10.92
CA ALA A 369 6.83 7.94 9.51
C ALA A 369 6.07 6.99 8.58
N THR A 370 5.94 5.72 8.96
CA THR A 370 5.30 4.68 8.16
C THR A 370 3.79 4.64 8.36
N GLN A 371 3.29 5.06 9.53
CA GLN A 371 1.86 4.98 9.88
C GLN A 371 1.01 6.15 9.37
N VAL A 372 1.62 7.29 9.02
CA VAL A 372 0.87 8.49 8.62
C VAL A 372 0.79 8.58 7.09
N LYS A 373 -0.39 8.35 6.54
CA LYS A 373 -0.70 8.70 5.14
C LYS A 373 -0.44 10.20 4.96
N ASN A 374 0.42 10.56 4.01
CA ASN A 374 0.98 11.91 3.83
C ASN A 374 1.90 12.38 4.97
N TRP A 375 2.74 11.49 5.53
CA TRP A 375 3.79 11.84 6.51
C TRP A 375 4.65 13.04 6.09
N VAL A 376 4.88 13.23 4.78
CA VAL A 376 5.52 14.42 4.21
C VAL A 376 4.89 15.74 4.69
N VAL A 377 3.56 15.75 4.84
CA VAL A 377 2.81 16.89 5.36
C VAL A 377 2.87 16.95 6.89
N ALA A 378 2.93 15.79 7.57
CA ALA A 378 3.07 15.69 9.02
C ALA A 378 4.46 16.14 9.51
N LEU A 379 5.50 15.93 8.69
CA LEU A 379 6.87 16.42 8.90
C LEU A 379 6.92 17.93 9.15
N ARG A 380 6.00 18.71 8.56
CA ARG A 380 5.85 20.16 8.79
C ARG A 380 5.48 20.52 10.23
N LYS A 381 4.95 19.57 11.00
CA LYS A 381 4.51 19.76 12.38
C LYS A 381 5.53 19.29 13.40
N LEU A 382 6.64 18.68 12.98
CA LEU A 382 7.68 18.28 13.92
C LEU A 382 8.39 19.54 14.46
N PRO A 383 8.43 19.72 15.80
CA PRO A 383 9.13 20.85 16.42
C PRO A 383 10.62 20.90 16.08
N ASP A 384 11.21 19.73 15.80
CA ASP A 384 12.65 19.55 15.65
C ASP A 384 13.11 19.42 14.18
N ALA A 385 12.26 19.74 13.20
CA ALA A 385 12.58 19.60 11.76
C ALA A 385 12.13 20.80 10.90
N PRO A 386 12.68 22.03 11.12
CA PRO A 386 12.31 23.23 10.37
C PRO A 386 12.58 23.12 8.85
N GLU A 387 13.49 22.22 8.43
CA GLU A 387 13.91 21.95 7.04
C GLU A 387 12.72 21.59 6.14
N THR A 388 11.72 20.92 6.71
CA THR A 388 10.62 20.28 5.98
C THR A 388 9.67 21.27 5.31
N HIS A 389 9.68 22.54 5.73
CA HIS A 389 8.91 23.60 5.11
C HIS A 389 9.41 23.98 3.71
N TYR A 390 10.71 23.85 3.48
CA TYR A 390 11.40 24.26 2.26
C TYR A 390 11.45 23.18 1.20
N LEU A 391 11.33 21.92 1.62
CA LEU A 391 11.46 20.80 0.72
C LEU A 391 10.17 20.48 -0.02
N LEU A 392 9.06 21.24 0.12
CA LEU A 392 7.77 20.89 -0.52
C LEU A 392 7.86 20.67 -2.04
N ASP A 393 8.51 21.59 -2.77
CA ASP A 393 8.64 21.44 -4.22
C ASP A 393 9.59 20.28 -4.58
N LEU A 394 10.65 20.07 -3.79
CA LEU A 394 11.55 18.93 -3.95
C LEU A 394 10.84 17.61 -3.64
N MET A 395 10.08 17.56 -2.56
CA MET A 395 9.27 16.42 -2.16
C MET A 395 8.12 16.18 -3.13
N ALA A 396 7.66 17.18 -3.87
CA ALA A 396 6.72 16.96 -4.96
C ALA A 396 7.40 16.45 -6.24
N SER A 397 8.73 16.54 -6.34
CA SER A 397 9.48 16.03 -7.49
C SER A 397 9.44 14.50 -7.53
N ASN A 398 9.29 13.96 -8.74
CA ASN A 398 9.25 12.52 -8.97
C ASN A 398 10.51 11.82 -8.45
N ASP A 399 11.68 12.38 -8.78
CA ASP A 399 12.95 11.76 -8.43
C ASP A 399 13.10 11.63 -6.92
N TYR A 400 12.85 12.71 -6.17
CA TYR A 400 12.94 12.67 -4.70
C TYR A 400 11.93 11.70 -4.08
N GLN A 401 10.70 11.64 -4.59
CA GLN A 401 9.70 10.68 -4.12
C GLN A 401 10.15 9.24 -4.34
N GLU A 402 10.72 8.93 -5.49
CA GLU A 402 11.28 7.60 -5.76
C GLU A 402 12.44 7.30 -4.82
N PHE A 403 13.36 8.25 -4.62
CA PHE A 403 14.48 8.04 -3.68
C PHE A 403 13.98 7.81 -2.24
N LEU A 404 12.99 8.58 -1.80
CA LEU A 404 12.42 8.51 -0.45
C LEU A 404 11.67 7.20 -0.22
N ARG A 405 10.86 6.77 -1.19
CA ARG A 405 10.14 5.50 -1.12
C ARG A 405 11.11 4.33 -1.06
N ASN A 406 12.11 4.30 -1.94
CA ASN A 406 13.16 3.26 -1.92
C ASN A 406 13.90 3.21 -0.58
N TYR A 407 14.19 4.37 0.03
CA TYR A 407 14.80 4.41 1.36
C TYR A 407 13.90 3.78 2.44
N ARG A 408 12.60 4.08 2.39
CA ARG A 408 11.62 3.49 3.32
C ARG A 408 11.49 1.98 3.15
N ASP A 409 11.37 1.51 1.90
CA ASP A 409 11.30 0.06 1.65
C ASP A 409 12.54 -0.65 2.21
N LEU A 410 13.72 -0.05 2.05
CA LEU A 410 14.97 -0.59 2.61
C LEU A 410 14.96 -0.58 4.15
N ASN A 411 14.45 0.48 4.78
CA ASN A 411 14.32 0.55 6.25
C ASN A 411 13.32 -0.50 6.77
N ASP A 412 12.18 -0.67 6.11
CA ASP A 412 11.18 -1.66 6.48
C ASP A 412 11.75 -3.09 6.37
N LEU A 413 12.51 -3.38 5.30
CA LEU A 413 13.22 -4.66 5.16
C LEU A 413 14.30 -4.85 6.23
N PHE A 414 15.01 -3.78 6.61
CA PHE A 414 16.01 -3.81 7.66
C PHE A 414 15.40 -4.16 9.02
N GLU A 415 14.28 -3.52 9.39
CA GLU A 415 13.57 -3.80 10.64
C GLU A 415 12.98 -5.20 10.66
N ARG A 416 12.42 -5.67 9.54
CA ARG A 416 11.90 -7.05 9.42
C ARG A 416 13.01 -8.08 9.58
N ASN A 417 14.19 -7.85 9.04
CA ASN A 417 15.32 -8.73 9.25
C ASN A 417 15.74 -8.80 10.73
N GLU A 418 15.71 -7.69 11.47
CA GLU A 418 15.96 -7.70 12.91
C GLU A 418 14.90 -8.53 13.66
N GLU A 419 13.63 -8.35 13.30
CA GLU A 419 12.51 -9.13 13.87
C GLU A 419 12.65 -10.63 13.55
N TRP A 420 13.03 -10.98 12.32
CA TRP A 420 13.24 -12.36 11.91
C TRP A 420 14.45 -12.99 12.61
N LEU A 421 15.54 -12.24 12.85
CA LEU A 421 16.66 -12.71 13.67
C LEU A 421 16.22 -12.98 15.11
N GLY A 422 15.38 -12.12 15.68
CA GLY A 422 14.75 -12.34 16.99
C GLY A 422 13.89 -13.60 16.99
N SER A 423 13.06 -13.78 15.96
CA SER A 423 12.18 -14.94 15.81
C SER A 423 12.96 -16.26 15.67
N LEU A 424 14.05 -16.26 14.89
CA LEU A 424 14.94 -17.43 14.78
C LEU A 424 15.54 -17.82 16.13
N THR A 425 15.90 -16.83 16.96
CA THR A 425 16.40 -17.09 18.32
C THR A 425 15.33 -17.76 19.18
N ALA A 426 14.08 -17.28 19.11
CA ALA A 426 12.96 -17.92 19.82
C ALA A 426 12.69 -19.36 19.32
N TYR A 427 12.82 -19.63 18.02
CA TYR A 427 12.69 -20.99 17.49
C TYR A 427 13.80 -21.92 17.97
N GLU A 428 15.05 -21.46 18.02
CA GLU A 428 16.16 -22.21 18.61
C GLU A 428 15.87 -22.58 20.06
N ASP A 429 15.42 -21.63 20.88
CA ASP A 429 15.07 -21.86 22.27
C ASP A 429 13.97 -22.92 22.41
N ILE A 430 12.91 -22.83 21.61
CA ILE A 430 11.81 -23.82 21.61
C ILE A 430 12.32 -25.21 21.20
N ILE A 431 13.18 -25.29 20.18
CA ILE A 431 13.74 -26.56 19.69
C ILE A 431 14.63 -27.19 20.76
N GLU A 432 15.50 -26.41 21.40
CA GLU A 432 16.37 -26.91 22.47
C GLU A 432 15.58 -27.34 23.71
N LEU A 433 14.54 -26.59 24.10
CA LEU A 433 13.63 -27.01 25.18
C LEU A 433 12.93 -28.34 24.87
N ARG A 434 12.43 -28.51 23.64
CA ARG A 434 11.81 -29.76 23.19
C ARG A 434 12.81 -30.91 23.15
N ARG A 435 14.03 -30.66 22.67
CA ARG A 435 15.12 -31.65 22.65
C ARG A 435 15.46 -32.11 24.06
N ALA A 436 15.70 -31.17 24.97
CA ALA A 436 16.04 -31.46 26.37
C ALA A 436 14.94 -32.27 27.08
N TYR A 437 13.67 -32.06 26.73
CA TYR A 437 12.56 -32.83 27.25
C TYR A 437 12.47 -34.23 26.61
N TYR A 438 12.37 -34.34 25.29
CA TYR A 438 12.05 -35.61 24.63
C TYR A 438 13.24 -36.57 24.51
N GLU A 439 14.45 -36.07 24.27
CA GLU A 439 15.62 -36.91 24.00
C GLU A 439 15.97 -37.91 25.12
N PRO A 440 15.93 -37.56 26.43
CA PRO A 440 16.15 -38.54 27.49
C PRO A 440 14.95 -39.48 27.71
N LEU A 441 13.73 -39.06 27.36
CA LEU A 441 12.48 -39.80 27.61
C LEU A 441 12.22 -40.89 26.55
N LEU A 442 12.49 -40.60 25.28
CA LEU A 442 12.12 -41.46 24.16
C LEU A 442 12.74 -42.87 24.19
N PRO A 443 14.04 -43.08 24.51
CA PRO A 443 14.62 -44.43 24.50
C PRO A 443 13.94 -45.41 25.46
N GLY A 444 13.57 -44.92 26.66
CA GLY A 444 12.86 -45.73 27.66
C GLY A 444 11.44 -46.06 27.24
N LEU A 445 10.73 -45.10 26.64
CA LEU A 445 9.40 -45.31 26.09
C LEU A 445 9.42 -46.26 24.90
N ASP A 446 10.40 -46.12 24.00
CA ASP A 446 10.57 -46.98 22.83
C ASP A 446 10.79 -48.44 23.21
N LYS A 447 11.57 -48.71 24.27
CA LYS A 447 11.77 -50.08 24.76
C LYS A 447 10.45 -50.69 25.25
N LYS A 448 9.70 -49.97 26.09
CA LYS A 448 8.39 -50.42 26.61
C LYS A 448 7.38 -50.60 25.48
N PHE A 449 7.37 -49.68 24.51
CA PHE A 449 6.47 -49.74 23.37
C PHE A 449 6.78 -50.94 22.47
N ARG A 450 8.06 -51.28 22.21
CA ARG A 450 8.41 -52.50 21.45
C ARG A 450 7.88 -53.78 22.10
N GLU A 451 7.97 -53.87 23.43
CA GLU A 451 7.42 -55.03 24.17
C GLU A 451 5.89 -55.10 24.06
N LEU A 452 5.20 -53.96 24.09
CA LEU A 452 3.75 -53.88 23.91
C LEU A 452 3.34 -54.14 22.45
N ASP A 453 4.03 -53.57 21.47
CA ASP A 453 3.79 -53.74 20.03
C ASP A 453 3.85 -55.22 19.64
N ALA A 454 4.84 -55.96 20.14
CA ALA A 454 4.93 -57.40 19.92
C ALA A 454 3.72 -58.16 20.48
N ARG A 455 3.23 -57.77 21.67
CA ARG A 455 2.03 -58.38 22.27
C ARG A 455 0.76 -58.01 21.50
N ILE A 456 0.63 -56.75 21.08
CA ILE A 456 -0.51 -56.25 20.30
C ILE A 456 -0.60 -57.01 18.98
N LYS A 457 0.51 -57.11 18.23
CA LYS A 457 0.58 -57.89 16.98
C LYS A 457 0.18 -59.34 17.20
N LEU A 458 0.70 -59.98 18.24
CA LEU A 458 0.31 -61.35 18.59
C LEU A 458 -1.20 -61.49 18.88
N ARG A 459 -1.80 -60.52 19.58
CA ARG A 459 -3.25 -60.55 19.90
C ARG A 459 -4.11 -60.34 18.66
N ILE A 460 -3.71 -59.46 17.75
CA ILE A 460 -4.38 -59.25 16.47
C ILE A 460 -4.32 -60.55 15.64
N GLU A 461 -3.15 -61.18 15.52
CA GLU A 461 -3.01 -62.47 14.82
C GLU A 461 -3.88 -63.59 15.45
N GLN A 462 -4.00 -63.62 16.78
CA GLN A 462 -4.86 -64.58 17.47
C GLN A 462 -6.33 -64.33 17.17
N ARG A 463 -6.77 -63.06 17.21
CA ARG A 463 -8.12 -62.65 16.81
C ARG A 463 -8.41 -63.07 15.37
N ASP A 464 -7.50 -62.85 14.44
CA ASP A 464 -7.69 -63.20 13.02
C ASP A 464 -7.77 -64.72 12.81
N LYS A 465 -7.01 -65.50 13.60
CA LYS A 465 -7.13 -66.96 13.66
C LYS A 465 -8.49 -67.41 14.22
N PHE A 466 -9.06 -66.70 15.20
CA PHE A 466 -10.40 -67.02 15.70
C PHE A 466 -11.48 -66.64 14.68
N ALA A 467 -11.39 -65.45 14.08
CA ALA A 467 -12.29 -64.99 13.04
C ALA A 467 -12.37 -65.98 11.87
N SER A 468 -11.21 -66.35 11.30
CA SER A 468 -11.14 -67.32 10.20
C SER A 468 -11.68 -68.70 10.57
N ARG A 469 -11.45 -69.18 11.81
CA ARG A 469 -12.02 -70.46 12.26
C ARG A 469 -13.54 -70.41 12.41
N ILE A 470 -14.08 -69.31 12.96
CA ILE A 470 -15.52 -69.12 13.12
C ILE A 470 -16.19 -69.00 11.74
N GLU A 471 -15.59 -68.25 10.80
CA GLU A 471 -16.06 -68.17 9.41
C GLU A 471 -16.05 -69.52 8.71
N GLN A 472 -14.99 -70.32 8.87
CA GLN A 472 -14.93 -71.68 8.32
C GLN A 472 -16.04 -72.59 8.88
N MET A 473 -16.46 -72.37 10.13
CA MET A 473 -17.55 -73.13 10.74
C MET A 473 -18.92 -72.83 10.14
N LEU A 474 -19.12 -71.67 9.49
CA LEU A 474 -20.33 -71.40 8.70
C LEU A 474 -20.43 -72.30 7.46
N VAL A 475 -19.28 -72.62 6.87
CA VAL A 475 -19.20 -73.44 5.65
C VAL A 475 -19.14 -74.94 5.99
N THR A 476 -18.37 -75.31 7.01
CA THR A 476 -18.19 -76.70 7.45
C THR A 476 -18.55 -76.86 8.93
N ARG A 477 -19.69 -77.50 9.20
CA ARG A 477 -20.17 -77.77 10.57
C ARG A 477 -19.18 -78.65 11.34
N ARG A 478 -18.56 -78.11 12.40
CA ARG A 478 -17.61 -78.82 13.30
C ARG A 478 -17.92 -78.52 14.77
N PRO A 479 -18.90 -79.21 15.37
CA PRO A 479 -19.36 -78.92 16.74
C PRO A 479 -18.27 -79.07 17.81
N GLU A 480 -17.28 -79.92 17.56
CA GLU A 480 -16.15 -80.13 18.44
C GLU A 480 -15.25 -78.91 18.67
N TYR A 481 -15.25 -77.91 17.79
CA TYR A 481 -14.41 -76.71 17.97
C TYR A 481 -15.01 -75.67 18.91
N LEU A 482 -16.30 -75.79 19.25
CA LEU A 482 -17.02 -74.94 20.21
C LEU A 482 -17.31 -75.67 21.53
N ALA A 483 -16.60 -76.78 21.80
CA ALA A 483 -16.69 -77.47 23.08
C ALA A 483 -16.05 -76.64 24.20
N LYS A 484 -16.68 -76.61 25.38
CA LYS A 484 -16.12 -75.93 26.56
C LYS A 484 -14.85 -76.62 27.06
N ALA A 485 -14.06 -75.94 27.89
CA ALA A 485 -12.79 -76.50 28.40
C ALA A 485 -12.96 -77.87 29.07
N GLU A 486 -13.97 -78.02 29.93
CA GLU A 486 -14.29 -79.30 30.60
C GLU A 486 -14.72 -80.38 29.59
N GLU A 487 -15.52 -80.02 28.59
CA GLU A 487 -15.98 -80.95 27.54
C GLU A 487 -14.83 -81.38 26.62
N GLN A 488 -13.86 -80.50 26.34
CA GLN A 488 -12.63 -80.86 25.64
C GLN A 488 -11.77 -81.80 26.48
N GLN A 489 -11.66 -81.56 27.79
CA GLN A 489 -10.94 -82.45 28.70
C GLN A 489 -11.59 -83.83 28.76
N LEU A 490 -12.92 -83.90 28.89
CA LEU A 490 -13.69 -85.13 28.81
C LEU A 490 -13.47 -85.83 27.46
N ARG A 491 -13.50 -85.09 26.35
CA ARG A 491 -13.23 -85.63 25.01
C ARG A 491 -11.82 -86.22 24.89
N LEU A 492 -10.81 -85.56 25.45
CA LEU A 492 -9.44 -86.06 25.46
C LEU A 492 -9.29 -87.31 26.34
N GLN A 493 -9.96 -87.35 27.49
CA GLN A 493 -10.00 -88.52 28.37
C GLN A 493 -10.69 -89.69 27.68
N LEU A 494 -11.85 -89.46 27.04
CA LEU A 494 -12.56 -90.48 26.25
C LEU A 494 -11.69 -91.01 25.11
N ARG A 495 -10.99 -90.13 24.37
CA ARG A 495 -10.03 -90.54 23.33
C ARG A 495 -8.88 -91.39 23.87
N ARG A 496 -8.31 -91.03 25.04
CA ARG A 496 -7.27 -91.83 25.68
C ARG A 496 -7.78 -93.21 26.10
N LEU A 497 -8.98 -93.27 26.68
CA LEU A 497 -9.62 -94.54 27.03
C LEU A 497 -9.90 -95.39 25.79
N HIS A 498 -10.34 -94.76 24.70
CA HIS A 498 -10.55 -95.43 23.41
C HIS A 498 -9.24 -96.00 22.85
N LEU A 499 -8.13 -95.26 22.94
CA LEU A 499 -6.81 -95.72 22.52
C LEU A 499 -6.34 -96.91 23.36
N LEU A 500 -6.47 -96.83 24.69
CA LEU A 500 -6.14 -97.94 25.60
C LEU A 500 -6.96 -99.20 25.31
N MET A 501 -8.25 -99.03 24.98
CA MET A 501 -9.11 -100.13 24.57
C MET A 501 -8.71 -100.74 23.22
N SER A 502 -8.26 -99.92 22.27
CA SER A 502 -7.77 -100.40 20.96
C SER A 502 -6.47 -101.19 21.07
N GLN A 503 -5.61 -100.86 22.04
CA GLN A 503 -4.32 -101.52 22.27
C GLN A 503 -4.44 -102.81 23.10
N ASN A 504 -5.50 -102.96 23.90
CA ASN A 504 -5.70 -104.16 24.73
C ASN A 504 -7.17 -104.66 24.68
N PRO A 505 -7.61 -105.27 23.57
CA PRO A 505 -9.02 -105.59 23.30
C PRO A 505 -9.65 -106.59 24.29
N GLY A 506 -8.82 -107.48 24.86
CA GLY A 506 -9.24 -108.53 25.79
C GLY A 506 -9.37 -108.07 27.25
N GLY A 507 -8.85 -106.89 27.61
CA GLY A 507 -8.80 -106.39 28.99
C GLY A 507 -10.07 -105.67 29.48
N PHE A 508 -11.06 -105.45 28.60
CA PHE A 508 -12.26 -104.67 28.93
C PHE A 508 -13.55 -105.46 28.69
N THR A 509 -14.45 -105.44 29.68
CA THR A 509 -15.77 -106.08 29.60
C THR A 509 -16.69 -105.38 28.59
N ARG A 510 -17.66 -106.13 28.03
CA ARG A 510 -18.68 -105.62 27.10
C ARG A 510 -19.44 -104.41 27.68
N GLU A 511 -19.73 -104.45 28.98
CA GLU A 511 -20.40 -103.37 29.71
C GLU A 511 -19.58 -102.06 29.71
N THR A 512 -18.27 -102.14 29.95
CA THR A 512 -17.38 -100.97 29.94
C THR A 512 -17.34 -100.31 28.56
N ARG A 513 -17.35 -101.09 27.48
CA ARG A 513 -17.41 -100.54 26.11
C ARG A 513 -18.71 -99.81 25.83
N GLN A 514 -19.83 -100.38 26.29
CA GLN A 514 -21.15 -99.76 26.14
C GLN A 514 -21.28 -98.47 26.97
N ARG A 515 -20.72 -98.42 28.18
CA ARG A 515 -20.67 -97.21 29.01
C ARG A 515 -19.83 -96.12 28.33
N LEU A 516 -18.67 -96.45 27.77
CA LEU A 516 -17.83 -95.49 27.05
C LEU A 516 -18.55 -94.94 25.80
N ALA A 517 -19.14 -95.81 24.98
CA ALA A 517 -19.92 -95.40 23.81
C ALA A 517 -21.13 -94.52 24.18
N ARG A 518 -21.77 -94.78 25.33
CA ARG A 518 -22.85 -93.92 25.85
C ARG A 518 -22.33 -92.54 26.25
N LEU A 519 -21.19 -92.46 26.93
CA LEU A 519 -20.58 -91.18 27.31
C LEU A 519 -20.13 -90.37 26.08
N GLU A 520 -19.53 -91.02 25.08
CA GLU A 520 -19.20 -90.41 23.79
C GLU A 520 -20.46 -89.92 23.05
N GLY A 521 -21.52 -90.73 23.05
CA GLY A 521 -22.81 -90.39 22.44
C GLY A 521 -23.49 -89.19 23.12
N VAL A 522 -23.52 -89.16 24.45
CA VAL A 522 -24.07 -88.02 25.22
C VAL A 522 -23.28 -86.74 24.95
N LEU A 523 -21.95 -86.83 24.92
CA LEU A 523 -21.10 -85.68 24.61
C LEU A 523 -21.29 -85.19 23.17
N SER A 524 -21.33 -86.10 22.20
CA SER A 524 -21.57 -85.78 20.79
C SER A 524 -22.96 -85.14 20.58
N TRP A 525 -23.99 -85.72 21.21
CA TRP A 525 -25.35 -85.20 21.16
C TRP A 525 -25.40 -83.76 21.70
N ARG A 526 -24.85 -83.52 22.88
CA ARG A 526 -24.81 -82.19 23.49
C ARG A 526 -24.06 -81.16 22.64
N LEU A 527 -22.90 -81.52 22.10
CA LEU A 527 -22.13 -80.64 21.22
C LEU A 527 -22.91 -80.32 19.94
N SER A 528 -23.64 -81.29 19.38
CA SER A 528 -24.42 -81.09 18.17
C SER A 528 -25.69 -80.26 18.38
N THR A 529 -26.39 -80.43 19.51
CA THR A 529 -27.65 -79.74 19.81
C THR A 529 -27.44 -78.29 20.27
N GLU A 530 -26.39 -78.04 21.05
CA GLU A 530 -26.03 -76.68 21.51
C GLU A 530 -25.19 -75.91 20.46
N TYR A 531 -24.87 -76.51 19.31
CA TYR A 531 -23.93 -75.95 18.32
C TYR A 531 -24.32 -74.56 17.82
N ASP A 532 -25.56 -74.39 17.35
CA ASP A 532 -26.01 -73.13 16.72
C ASP A 532 -26.06 -71.98 17.73
N GLN A 533 -26.46 -72.28 18.97
CA GLN A 533 -26.42 -71.31 20.08
C GLN A 533 -24.97 -70.90 20.39
N ARG A 534 -24.07 -71.87 20.56
CA ARG A 534 -22.65 -71.61 20.87
C ARG A 534 -21.93 -70.89 19.74
N LEU A 535 -22.30 -71.15 18.48
CA LEU A 535 -21.76 -70.44 17.33
C LEU A 535 -22.22 -68.97 17.34
N THR A 536 -23.48 -68.72 17.67
CA THR A 536 -24.02 -67.36 17.83
C THR A 536 -23.32 -66.62 18.97
N GLU A 537 -23.10 -67.28 20.11
CA GLU A 537 -22.33 -66.73 21.23
C GLU A 537 -20.87 -66.43 20.84
N ALA A 538 -20.22 -67.33 20.09
CA ALA A 538 -18.86 -67.11 19.59
C ALA A 538 -18.77 -65.91 18.64
N TYR A 539 -19.78 -65.69 17.79
CA TYR A 539 -19.86 -64.50 16.94
C TYR A 539 -20.03 -63.22 17.76
N LYS A 540 -20.89 -63.23 18.78
CA LYS A 540 -21.05 -62.08 19.69
C LYS A 540 -19.74 -61.74 20.39
N HIS A 541 -19.04 -62.73 20.94
CA HIS A 541 -17.74 -62.51 21.57
C HIS A 541 -16.66 -62.04 20.59
N LEU A 542 -16.70 -62.51 19.33
CA LEU A 542 -15.80 -61.99 18.29
C LEU A 542 -16.11 -60.52 17.97
N GLN A 543 -17.39 -60.13 17.95
CA GLN A 543 -17.79 -58.75 17.73
C GLN A 543 -17.35 -57.85 18.90
N GLU A 544 -17.59 -58.26 20.14
CA GLU A 544 -17.09 -57.57 21.35
C GLU A 544 -15.56 -57.42 21.29
N LEU A 545 -14.85 -58.48 20.91
CA LEU A 545 -13.39 -58.43 20.72
C LEU A 545 -12.97 -57.46 19.61
N ASN A 546 -13.76 -57.31 18.54
CA ASN A 546 -13.45 -56.37 17.45
C ASN A 546 -13.54 -54.92 17.93
N GLU A 547 -14.55 -54.58 18.72
CA GLU A 547 -14.70 -53.25 19.31
C GLU A 547 -13.49 -52.91 20.20
N GLU A 548 -13.04 -53.85 21.04
CA GLU A 548 -11.85 -53.69 21.87
C GLU A 548 -10.55 -53.54 21.03
N ILE A 549 -10.44 -54.29 19.93
CA ILE A 549 -9.29 -54.20 19.01
C ILE A 549 -9.28 -52.86 18.26
N GLU A 550 -10.44 -52.34 17.86
CA GLU A 550 -10.55 -51.04 17.19
C GLU A 550 -10.15 -49.89 18.13
N GLN A 551 -10.58 -49.94 19.40
CA GLN A 551 -10.13 -49.01 20.43
C GLN A 551 -8.61 -49.09 20.63
N LEU A 552 -8.06 -50.31 20.72
CA LEU A 552 -6.62 -50.53 20.84
C LEU A 552 -5.86 -49.95 19.63
N GLN A 553 -6.35 -50.16 18.41
CA GLN A 553 -5.74 -49.64 17.18
C GLN A 553 -5.77 -48.10 17.14
N THR A 554 -6.88 -47.49 17.58
CA THR A 554 -7.01 -46.04 17.68
C THR A 554 -5.94 -45.45 18.61
N VAL A 555 -5.80 -46.04 19.81
CA VAL A 555 -4.77 -45.61 20.79
C VAL A 555 -3.36 -45.86 20.25
N TYR A 556 -3.13 -46.99 19.58
CA TYR A 556 -1.85 -47.31 18.96
C TYR A 556 -1.45 -46.27 17.91
N GLN A 557 -2.35 -45.95 16.97
CA GLN A 557 -2.09 -44.97 15.92
C GLN A 557 -1.89 -43.56 16.51
N ALA A 558 -2.70 -43.18 17.50
CA ALA A 558 -2.54 -41.91 18.20
C ALA A 558 -1.15 -41.81 18.86
N TYR A 559 -0.70 -42.87 19.53
CA TYR A 559 0.64 -42.93 20.11
C TYR A 559 1.73 -42.82 19.04
N VAL A 560 1.67 -43.59 17.96
CA VAL A 560 2.66 -43.54 16.87
C VAL A 560 2.75 -42.13 16.27
N ARG A 561 1.61 -41.49 15.98
CA ARG A 561 1.55 -40.11 15.50
C ARG A 561 2.16 -39.13 16.51
N SER A 562 1.82 -39.25 17.79
CA SER A 562 2.37 -38.38 18.84
C SER A 562 3.89 -38.54 18.99
N ARG A 563 4.40 -39.77 18.87
CA ARG A 563 5.84 -40.08 18.89
C ARG A 563 6.56 -39.47 17.70
N GLN A 564 6.02 -39.66 16.49
CA GLN A 564 6.56 -39.06 15.27
C GLN A 564 6.57 -37.53 15.36
N ALA A 565 5.45 -36.93 15.79
CA ALA A 565 5.36 -35.49 16.01
C ALA A 565 6.38 -34.99 17.05
N ALA A 566 6.58 -35.73 18.15
CA ALA A 566 7.58 -35.39 19.16
C ALA A 566 9.00 -35.38 18.58
N THR A 567 9.39 -36.40 17.82
CA THR A 567 10.72 -36.42 17.16
C THR A 567 10.85 -35.29 16.13
N HIS A 568 9.87 -35.15 15.23
CA HIS A 568 9.87 -34.10 14.21
C HIS A 568 9.86 -32.69 14.82
N SER A 569 9.44 -32.53 16.08
CA SER A 569 9.37 -31.21 16.74
C SER A 569 10.72 -30.56 17.05
N TYR A 570 11.84 -31.32 17.02
CA TYR A 570 13.18 -30.81 17.36
C TYR A 570 14.33 -31.31 16.48
N THR A 571 14.09 -32.28 15.59
CA THR A 571 15.14 -32.84 14.71
C THR A 571 15.07 -32.23 13.31
N GLY A 572 16.23 -31.91 12.71
CA GLY A 572 16.34 -31.49 11.29
C GLY A 572 16.27 -29.97 11.04
N TYR A 573 16.12 -29.15 12.07
CA TYR A 573 16.01 -27.69 11.93
C TYR A 573 17.34 -26.93 12.07
N ASN A 574 18.34 -27.48 12.78
CA ASN A 574 19.59 -26.78 13.11
C ASN A 574 20.31 -26.20 11.87
N ASP A 575 20.52 -27.03 10.84
CA ASP A 575 21.23 -26.61 9.62
C ASP A 575 20.44 -25.54 8.85
N THR A 576 19.12 -25.68 8.82
CA THR A 576 18.22 -24.73 8.15
C THR A 576 18.23 -23.39 8.87
N ILE A 577 18.11 -23.37 10.20
CA ILE A 577 18.16 -22.14 11.00
C ILE A 577 19.53 -21.47 10.87
N THR A 578 20.62 -22.23 10.95
CA THR A 578 21.99 -21.71 10.79
C THR A 578 22.17 -21.06 9.43
N ARG A 579 21.68 -21.70 8.36
CA ARG A 579 21.73 -21.15 7.00
C ARG A 579 20.88 -19.89 6.85
N LEU A 580 19.65 -19.89 7.35
CA LEU A 580 18.76 -18.73 7.32
C LEU A 580 19.36 -17.55 8.09
N ARG A 581 19.91 -17.79 9.29
CA ARG A 581 20.59 -16.76 10.09
C ARG A 581 21.75 -16.13 9.30
N ALA A 582 22.62 -16.95 8.71
CA ALA A 582 23.73 -16.44 7.91
C ALA A 582 23.26 -15.63 6.68
N GLN A 583 22.18 -16.08 6.02
CA GLN A 583 21.58 -15.35 4.90
C GLN A 583 21.02 -14.00 5.35
N ILE A 584 20.23 -13.96 6.43
CA ILE A 584 19.64 -12.73 6.95
C ILE A 584 20.72 -11.74 7.39
N GLN A 585 21.77 -12.20 8.10
CA GLN A 585 22.89 -11.35 8.50
C GLN A 585 23.65 -10.76 7.29
N ASN A 586 23.87 -11.55 6.23
CA ASN A 586 24.49 -11.05 5.01
C ASN A 586 23.57 -10.02 4.32
N THR A 587 22.26 -10.28 4.24
CA THR A 587 21.32 -9.30 3.69
C THR A 587 21.24 -8.04 4.54
N GLN A 588 21.40 -8.14 5.86
CA GLN A 588 21.41 -6.99 6.76
C GLN A 588 22.56 -6.05 6.44
N GLY A 589 23.79 -6.55 6.34
CA GLY A 589 24.96 -5.73 5.97
C GLY A 589 24.81 -5.11 4.58
N ARG A 590 24.16 -5.81 3.63
CA ARG A 590 23.86 -5.25 2.31
C ARG A 590 22.80 -4.15 2.37
N LEU A 591 21.76 -4.31 3.19
CA LEU A 591 20.72 -3.30 3.39
C LEU A 591 21.32 -2.04 4.02
N GLU A 592 22.18 -2.16 5.04
CA GLU A 592 22.89 -1.03 5.65
C GLU A 592 23.68 -0.22 4.62
N ALA A 593 24.47 -0.90 3.77
CA ALA A 593 25.26 -0.24 2.74
C ALA A 593 24.38 0.46 1.69
N LEU A 594 23.26 -0.15 1.28
CA LEU A 594 22.31 0.44 0.33
C LEU A 594 21.55 1.61 0.94
N MET A 595 21.12 1.50 2.19
CA MET A 595 20.46 2.57 2.93
C MET A 595 21.38 3.77 3.11
N ALA A 596 22.65 3.56 3.46
CA ALA A 596 23.64 4.64 3.57
C ALA A 596 23.80 5.37 2.23
N ARG A 597 23.93 4.63 1.12
CA ARG A 597 24.04 5.22 -0.22
C ARG A 597 22.79 6.01 -0.61
N GLN A 598 21.62 5.44 -0.35
CA GLN A 598 20.33 6.05 -0.67
C GLN A 598 20.06 7.29 0.18
N GLY A 599 20.40 7.22 1.47
CA GLY A 599 20.31 8.31 2.43
C GLY A 599 21.19 9.49 2.02
N ASN A 600 22.45 9.24 1.69
CA ASN A 600 23.37 10.28 1.22
C ASN A 600 22.84 10.99 -0.05
N MET A 601 22.18 10.26 -0.96
CA MET A 601 21.56 10.85 -2.15
C MET A 601 20.38 11.76 -1.78
N LEU A 602 19.52 11.32 -0.85
CA LEU A 602 18.40 12.13 -0.36
C LEU A 602 18.88 13.42 0.33
N GLU A 603 19.90 13.32 1.18
CA GLU A 603 20.52 14.47 1.83
C GLU A 603 21.14 15.42 0.80
N THR A 604 21.86 14.89 -0.19
CA THR A 604 22.48 15.70 -1.25
C THR A 604 21.42 16.46 -2.06
N LEU A 605 20.33 15.80 -2.45
CA LEU A 605 19.23 16.43 -3.18
C LEU A 605 18.56 17.52 -2.32
N ALA A 606 18.34 17.24 -1.03
CA ALA A 606 17.77 18.22 -0.10
C ALA A 606 18.69 19.43 0.08
N ILE A 607 19.97 19.21 0.35
CA ILE A 607 20.98 20.27 0.51
C ILE A 607 21.06 21.12 -0.76
N ASN A 608 21.12 20.50 -1.95
CA ASN A 608 21.20 21.24 -3.21
C ASN A 608 19.99 22.16 -3.43
N GLU A 609 18.78 21.71 -3.10
CA GLU A 609 17.58 22.55 -3.18
C GLU A 609 17.63 23.69 -2.15
N LEU A 610 18.02 23.40 -0.90
CA LEU A 610 18.11 24.42 0.14
C LEU A 610 19.19 25.46 -0.19
N ASP A 611 20.35 25.04 -0.71
CA ASP A 611 21.41 25.93 -1.17
C ASP A 611 20.94 26.80 -2.34
N ARG A 612 20.17 26.23 -3.29
CA ARG A 612 19.56 27.00 -4.38
C ARG A 612 18.60 28.06 -3.86
N ARG A 613 17.76 27.72 -2.89
CA ARG A 613 16.83 28.67 -2.24
C ARG A 613 17.57 29.74 -1.47
N ARG A 614 18.62 29.38 -0.73
CA ARG A 614 19.46 30.33 0.00
C ARG A 614 20.09 31.34 -0.98
N ALA A 615 20.70 30.86 -2.07
CA ALA A 615 21.29 31.73 -3.08
C ALA A 615 20.26 32.67 -3.75
N GLN A 616 19.03 32.19 -3.98
CA GLN A 616 17.94 33.02 -4.50
C GLN A 616 17.55 34.13 -3.51
N LEU A 617 17.45 33.81 -2.22
CA LEU A 617 17.16 34.79 -1.16
C LEU A 617 18.29 35.79 -0.98
N GLU A 618 19.55 35.36 -1.06
CA GLU A 618 20.72 36.25 -1.06
C GLU A 618 20.65 37.23 -2.24
N SER A 619 20.27 36.75 -3.44
CA SER A 619 20.05 37.62 -4.60
C SER A 619 18.90 38.62 -4.37
N TYR A 620 17.80 38.17 -3.77
CA TYR A 620 16.68 39.05 -3.40
C TYR A 620 17.08 40.09 -2.36
N GLN A 621 17.92 39.73 -1.39
CA GLN A 621 18.45 40.65 -0.40
C GLN A 621 19.31 41.74 -1.06
N ILE A 622 20.18 41.37 -2.01
CA ILE A 622 20.98 42.36 -2.77
C ILE A 622 20.06 43.31 -3.54
N LYS A 623 19.05 42.77 -4.26
CA LYS A 623 18.09 43.58 -5.01
C LYS A 623 17.29 44.53 -4.10
N ALA A 624 16.81 44.04 -2.97
CA ALA A 624 16.08 44.86 -2.00
C ALA A 624 16.96 45.96 -1.39
N ARG A 625 18.25 45.68 -1.08
CA ARG A 625 19.17 46.72 -0.57
C ARG A 625 19.38 47.85 -1.57
N PHE A 626 19.61 47.51 -2.84
CA PHE A 626 19.76 48.50 -3.89
C PHE A 626 18.47 49.32 -4.10
N ALA A 627 17.32 48.64 -4.19
CA ALA A 627 16.04 49.29 -4.40
C ALA A 627 15.57 50.11 -3.17
N LEU A 628 15.98 49.72 -1.97
CA LEU A 628 15.77 50.49 -0.74
C LEU A 628 16.54 51.82 -0.80
N ALA A 629 17.82 51.78 -1.18
CA ALA A 629 18.64 52.99 -1.34
C ALA A 629 18.04 53.93 -2.41
N ASP A 630 17.71 53.40 -3.61
CA ASP A 630 17.05 54.19 -4.67
C ASP A 630 15.70 54.79 -4.20
N SER A 631 14.94 54.05 -3.37
CA SER A 631 13.69 54.57 -2.80
C SER A 631 13.92 55.71 -1.81
N TYR A 632 14.98 55.67 -1.00
CA TYR A 632 15.33 56.77 -0.10
C TYR A 632 15.80 58.01 -0.87
N ASP A 633 16.64 57.82 -1.88
CA ASP A 633 17.14 58.92 -2.71
C ASP A 633 15.99 59.63 -3.42
N ARG A 634 15.09 58.88 -4.08
CA ARG A 634 13.89 59.44 -4.73
C ARG A 634 12.91 60.09 -3.75
N ALA A 635 12.74 59.52 -2.55
CA ALA A 635 11.89 60.12 -1.53
C ALA A 635 12.42 61.48 -1.07
N ASN A 636 13.74 61.61 -0.92
CA ASN A 636 14.39 62.87 -0.58
C ASN A 636 14.29 63.88 -1.73
N GLU A 637 14.57 63.48 -2.97
CA GLU A 637 14.42 64.36 -4.15
C GLU A 637 12.99 64.92 -4.27
N LEU A 638 11.96 64.09 -4.11
CA LEU A 638 10.57 64.53 -4.12
C LEU A 638 10.22 65.48 -2.97
N GLN A 639 10.84 65.29 -1.81
CA GLN A 639 10.65 66.19 -0.67
C GLN A 639 11.32 67.54 -0.92
N GLU A 640 12.53 67.55 -1.48
CA GLU A 640 13.23 68.77 -1.89
C GLU A 640 12.44 69.53 -2.97
N GLN A 641 11.95 68.84 -4.00
CA GLN A 641 11.10 69.43 -5.04
C GLN A 641 9.82 70.05 -4.46
N ARG A 642 9.15 69.38 -3.50
CA ARG A 642 7.98 69.95 -2.82
C ARG A 642 8.33 71.19 -2.02
N VAL A 643 9.45 71.17 -1.30
CA VAL A 643 9.92 72.35 -0.55
C VAL A 643 10.22 73.50 -1.49
N ASP A 644 10.84 73.25 -2.65
CA ASP A 644 11.14 74.28 -3.63
C ASP A 644 9.89 74.80 -4.35
N GLN A 645 8.91 73.92 -4.66
CA GLN A 645 7.60 74.34 -5.14
C GLN A 645 6.87 75.23 -4.13
N MET A 646 6.87 74.87 -2.84
CA MET A 646 6.28 75.71 -1.78
C MET A 646 6.96 77.08 -1.69
N LYS A 647 8.29 77.16 -1.84
CA LYS A 647 9.01 78.45 -1.90
C LYS A 647 8.58 79.27 -3.12
N ILE A 648 8.44 78.65 -4.29
CA ILE A 648 7.98 79.31 -5.51
C ILE A 648 6.53 79.83 -5.35
N GLU A 649 5.64 79.03 -4.78
CA GLU A 649 4.25 79.42 -4.50
C GLU A 649 4.16 80.54 -3.46
N GLN A 650 4.98 80.50 -2.39
CA GLN A 650 5.09 81.58 -1.42
C GLN A 650 5.65 82.87 -2.04
N HIS A 651 6.65 82.75 -2.93
CA HIS A 651 7.13 83.90 -3.69
C HIS A 651 6.07 84.47 -4.63
N ARG A 652 5.25 83.62 -5.26
CA ARG A 652 4.15 84.04 -6.14
C ARG A 652 2.99 84.68 -5.37
N ALA A 653 2.67 84.18 -4.18
CA ALA A 653 1.66 84.74 -3.29
C ALA A 653 2.08 86.09 -2.65
N ASN A 654 3.40 86.33 -2.53
CA ASN A 654 3.96 87.59 -2.03
C ASN A 654 4.26 88.63 -3.13
N GLN A 655 3.91 88.36 -4.39
CA GLN A 655 3.93 89.38 -5.45
C GLN A 655 2.64 90.20 -5.40
N PRO A 656 2.70 91.55 -5.36
CA PRO A 656 1.51 92.39 -5.41
C PRO A 656 0.80 92.23 -6.77
N GLU A 657 -0.55 92.13 -6.75
CA GLU A 657 -1.37 92.13 -7.96
C GLU A 657 -0.96 93.27 -8.90
N PRO A 658 -0.81 93.02 -10.22
CA PRO A 658 -0.62 94.11 -11.16
C PRO A 658 -1.91 94.93 -11.23
N LEU A 659 -1.81 96.22 -10.90
CA LEU A 659 -2.87 97.22 -11.14
C LEU A 659 -3.38 97.11 -12.59
N PRO A 660 -4.70 97.20 -12.83
CA PRO A 660 -5.24 97.19 -14.18
C PRO A 660 -4.72 98.43 -14.94
N GLN A 661 -3.95 98.21 -16.00
CA GLN A 661 -3.64 99.25 -16.98
C GLN A 661 -4.87 99.44 -17.88
N ASP A 662 -5.60 100.52 -17.64
CA ASP A 662 -6.51 101.11 -18.63
C ASP A 662 -5.65 101.54 -19.85
N ASN A 663 -5.74 100.78 -20.94
CA ASN A 663 -5.27 101.24 -22.25
C ASN A 663 -6.41 102.06 -22.91
N PRO A 664 -6.20 103.33 -23.28
CA PRO A 664 -7.14 104.08 -24.12
C PRO A 664 -7.07 103.60 -25.58
N PRO A 665 -8.11 103.87 -26.40
CA PRO A 665 -8.28 103.25 -27.71
C PRO A 665 -7.27 103.79 -28.73
N GLU A 666 -6.64 102.89 -29.49
CA GLU A 666 -5.91 103.22 -30.71
C GLU A 666 -6.86 103.80 -31.76
N LEU A 667 -6.56 105.02 -32.19
CA LEU A 667 -7.13 105.67 -33.36
C LEU A 667 -6.41 105.16 -34.62
N GLU A 668 -7.22 104.72 -35.58
CA GLU A 668 -6.94 104.60 -37.02
C GLU A 668 -6.22 105.87 -37.53
N GLU A 669 -5.12 105.81 -38.31
CA GLU A 669 -5.00 105.65 -39.78
C GLU A 669 -3.57 106.20 -40.16
N PRO A 670 -3.05 106.10 -41.41
CA PRO A 670 -3.57 105.43 -42.60
C PRO A 670 -2.57 104.50 -43.31
N SER A 671 -3.15 103.66 -44.17
CA SER A 671 -2.49 102.97 -45.26
C SER A 671 -1.86 103.94 -46.24
N ASP A 672 -0.58 103.72 -46.59
CA ASP A 672 0.01 104.27 -47.79
C ASP A 672 0.65 103.16 -48.63
N GLU A 673 0.46 103.30 -49.93
CA GLU A 673 0.62 102.32 -50.99
C GLU A 673 2.08 102.14 -51.46
N GLY A 674 2.33 101.01 -52.12
CA GLY A 674 3.37 100.83 -53.16
C GLY A 674 4.76 100.46 -52.64
N GLY A 675 5.46 99.44 -53.14
CA GLY A 675 5.28 98.63 -54.35
C GLY A 675 6.66 98.10 -54.80
N GLU A 676 6.64 96.92 -55.45
CA GLU A 676 7.67 96.31 -56.33
C GLU A 676 8.75 95.43 -55.66
N GLN A 677 8.97 94.14 -56.01
CA GLN A 677 8.58 93.25 -57.13
C GLN A 677 8.35 91.82 -56.61
#